data_AF-A0A1G1Z5E4-F1
#
_entry.id   AF-A0A1G1Z5E4-F1
#
_cell.length_a   1.000
_cell.length_b   1.000
_cell.length_c   1.000
_cell.angle_alpha   90.00
_cell.angle_beta   90.00
_cell.angle_gamma   90.00
#
_symmetry.space_group_name_H-M   'P 1'
#
loop_
_entity.id
_entity.type
_entity.pdbx_description
1 polymer ?
#
loop_
_entity_poly.entity_id
_entity_poly.type
_entity_poly.pdbx_seq_one_letter_code
_entity_poly.pdbx_strand_id
1 'polypeptide(L)'
;MKNMKIFKKVVVVVILTLSLIGFLLPPLFAAEVSEEGVSSTSANVEAGVSVEIENPGILPTNVFYFVKELGRGTKRFFTFGTLAKAEYELKVADAKARELEKVDELGAGSKKGIEKAVANYEENITRLNARLGSLKADANNKNIDELLSAVAEKAIRHQQLFEEIKAKHEESKDKIESAQGGVDAVFLKIPGRFDSAEKFRERVGQAIERDDNAPELSGVAALVRLEVKTDDTSASGVASAKDELLLRFESKAKISGITPEKIAEKIGSLKATVATELKVIDELRERSTDAGLKSALNVLRPKVIERADVKAEIKIDDAKRAIEYAKMLLAKLESAISSKEYAITKSIFEHLEKAKFSIRDAETLVKAESYGAAFGQANSASVILKSALSMLQKRGDGVSEDVARLRVRFDKLMVYAKSEGLTRESNPEIFKLFDTAEKMIVAAKMVDAVSAVNKIFAEIEVRIRLAIQSDAADAKADSYACTQEYAPVCGMNGKTYSNACEAGRASATGGTKVEIAYKGECRSKSAESTSVERQDSSISAAATEQVSCARGYERICVEKNSSGCAKWECRSIEKTAVSEPAPSSTSDSNSASGSTSVSASASVSVSDSMPEYKEFKLEADDSGFYPSPAIQVAKGEKVRIYFMVRTTNVYYAGLDFRSVKFKTEQIKPGTSTVVEFTADESFEFSSYWPSSSVLKSTGKVVVQ
;
A
#
# COMPACT_ATOMS: atom_id res chain seq x y z
N MET A 1 21.52 69.23 5.85
CA MET A 1 20.06 69.50 5.74
C MET A 1 19.63 70.38 4.55
N LYS A 2 20.40 71.37 4.06
CA LYS A 2 19.97 72.28 2.97
C LYS A 2 19.47 71.56 1.70
N ASN A 3 20.23 70.59 1.17
CA ASN A 3 19.96 69.97 -0.13
C ASN A 3 18.62 69.22 -0.21
N MET A 4 18.14 68.65 0.90
CA MET A 4 16.85 67.93 0.94
C MET A 4 15.63 68.85 0.79
N LYS A 5 15.75 70.14 1.12
CA LYS A 5 14.72 71.15 0.81
C LYS A 5 14.74 71.58 -0.66
N ILE A 6 15.89 71.52 -1.33
CA ILE A 6 16.03 71.82 -2.76
C ILE A 6 15.45 70.67 -3.59
N PHE A 7 15.83 69.43 -3.29
CA PHE A 7 15.35 68.24 -4.00
C PHE A 7 13.81 68.13 -3.98
N LYS A 8 13.17 68.35 -2.82
CA LYS A 8 11.70 68.38 -2.71
C LYS A 8 11.05 69.50 -3.53
N LYS A 9 11.69 70.66 -3.68
CA LYS A 9 11.17 71.74 -4.54
C LYS A 9 11.28 71.38 -6.03
N VAL A 10 12.40 70.80 -6.47
CA VAL A 10 12.58 70.37 -7.87
C VAL A 10 11.55 69.31 -8.26
N VAL A 11 11.33 68.29 -7.43
CA VAL A 11 10.34 67.23 -7.71
C VAL A 11 8.90 67.80 -7.80
N VAL A 12 8.51 68.71 -6.91
CA VAL A 12 7.19 69.35 -6.96
C VAL A 12 7.02 70.23 -8.21
N VAL A 13 8.06 70.96 -8.63
CA VAL A 13 8.01 71.76 -9.86
C VAL A 13 7.90 70.87 -11.11
N VAL A 14 8.66 69.77 -11.19
CA VAL A 14 8.58 68.83 -12.32
C VAL A 14 7.20 68.19 -12.45
N ILE A 15 6.56 67.80 -11.34
CA ILE A 15 5.19 67.26 -11.32
C ILE A 15 4.19 68.33 -11.78
N LEU A 16 4.30 69.57 -11.29
CA LEU A 16 3.41 70.66 -11.71
C LEU A 16 3.57 71.03 -13.21
N THR A 17 4.79 71.03 -13.75
CA THR A 17 5.01 71.29 -15.18
C THR A 17 4.48 70.17 -16.07
N LEU A 18 4.58 68.91 -15.65
CA LEU A 18 4.01 67.78 -16.40
C LEU A 18 2.47 67.81 -16.41
N SER A 19 1.84 68.19 -15.30
CA SER A 19 0.38 68.41 -15.28
C SER A 19 -0.09 69.56 -16.17
N LEU A 20 0.73 70.60 -16.37
CA LEU A 20 0.35 71.75 -17.20
C LEU A 20 0.42 71.45 -18.71
N ILE A 21 1.37 70.62 -19.14
CA ILE A 21 1.56 70.27 -20.55
C ILE A 21 0.42 69.37 -21.06
N GLY A 22 -0.19 68.57 -20.19
CA GLY A 22 -1.31 67.69 -20.53
C GLY A 22 -2.66 68.37 -20.82
N PHE A 23 -2.75 69.70 -20.74
CA PHE A 23 -4.02 70.45 -20.81
C PHE A 23 -4.14 71.40 -22.02
N LEU A 24 -3.22 71.32 -22.99
CA LEU A 24 -3.08 72.30 -24.09
C LEU A 24 -3.05 71.72 -25.51
N LEU A 25 -3.46 70.46 -25.69
CA LEU A 25 -3.67 69.85 -27.01
C LEU A 25 -5.14 69.45 -27.18
N PRO A 26 -5.88 70.01 -28.16
CA PRO A 26 -7.23 69.55 -28.48
C PRO A 26 -7.20 68.19 -29.19
N PRO A 27 -8.22 67.33 -29.01
CA PRO A 27 -8.32 66.08 -29.76
C PRO A 27 -8.63 66.36 -31.23
N LEU A 28 -7.65 66.12 -32.09
CA LEU A 28 -7.83 66.11 -33.54
C LEU A 28 -8.24 64.71 -34.02
N PHE A 29 -9.13 64.68 -35.01
CA PHE A 29 -9.73 63.48 -35.63
C PHE A 29 -10.75 62.71 -34.76
N ALA A 30 -11.98 63.23 -34.77
CA ALA A 30 -13.14 62.35 -34.90
C ALA A 30 -13.28 61.89 -36.36
N ALA A 31 -13.84 60.70 -36.56
CA ALA A 31 -14.38 60.22 -37.83
C ALA A 31 -15.57 59.30 -37.53
N GLU A 32 -16.68 59.49 -38.22
CA GLU A 32 -17.97 58.87 -37.91
C GLU A 32 -18.19 57.56 -38.70
N VAL A 33 -18.81 56.57 -38.05
CA VAL A 33 -19.93 55.78 -38.63
C VAL A 33 -20.95 55.56 -37.52
N SER A 34 -22.24 55.62 -37.85
CA SER A 34 -23.37 55.69 -36.91
C SER A 34 -24.29 54.45 -36.98
N GLU A 35 -24.81 54.04 -35.82
CA GLU A 35 -26.11 53.35 -35.59
C GLU A 35 -26.31 51.96 -36.27
N GLU A 36 -27.17 51.04 -35.82
CA GLU A 36 -28.14 50.96 -34.70
C GLU A 36 -27.80 49.70 -33.84
N GLY A 37 -28.29 49.46 -32.62
CA GLY A 37 -29.21 50.16 -31.71
C GLY A 37 -29.71 49.19 -30.61
N VAL A 38 -30.46 49.66 -29.60
CA VAL A 38 -31.23 48.86 -28.59
C VAL A 38 -30.38 48.03 -27.59
N SER A 39 -30.61 47.97 -26.28
CA SER A 39 -31.35 48.84 -25.33
C SER A 39 -30.82 48.57 -23.90
N SER A 40 -31.18 49.40 -22.93
CA SER A 40 -30.71 49.34 -21.54
C SER A 40 -31.37 48.26 -20.69
N THR A 41 -30.60 47.62 -19.80
CA THR A 41 -31.13 47.13 -18.51
C THR A 41 -30.10 47.18 -17.38
N SER A 42 -30.55 47.71 -16.24
CA SER A 42 -30.16 47.42 -14.83
C SER A 42 -28.74 46.93 -14.51
N ALA A 43 -28.09 47.65 -13.58
CA ALA A 43 -26.89 47.16 -12.90
C ALA A 43 -27.15 45.86 -12.11
N ASN A 44 -26.30 44.85 -12.34
CA ASN A 44 -26.02 43.80 -11.37
C ASN A 44 -24.53 43.44 -11.52
N VAL A 45 -23.70 43.80 -10.54
CA VAL A 45 -22.26 43.45 -10.56
C VAL A 45 -22.12 42.06 -9.98
N GLU A 46 -22.36 41.05 -10.81
CA GLU A 46 -22.03 39.67 -10.45
C GLU A 46 -20.51 39.56 -10.29
N ALA A 47 -20.07 39.15 -9.10
CA ALA A 47 -18.69 38.76 -8.84
C ALA A 47 -18.43 37.35 -9.41
N GLY A 48 -18.63 37.18 -10.72
CA GLY A 48 -18.28 35.99 -11.46
C GLY A 48 -16.87 36.12 -12.02
N VAL A 49 -15.97 35.19 -11.67
CA VAL A 49 -14.63 35.11 -12.29
C VAL A 49 -14.75 34.45 -13.66
N SER A 50 -15.30 35.18 -14.63
CA SER A 50 -15.20 34.81 -16.05
C SER A 50 -13.74 34.96 -16.51
N VAL A 51 -13.20 33.89 -17.10
CA VAL A 51 -11.80 33.85 -17.55
C VAL A 51 -11.68 34.56 -18.90
N GLU A 52 -11.72 35.89 -18.86
CA GLU A 52 -11.43 36.74 -20.02
C GLU A 52 -9.98 36.49 -20.47
N ILE A 53 -9.81 35.98 -21.71
CA ILE A 53 -8.51 35.58 -22.27
C ILE A 53 -7.74 36.84 -22.70
N GLU A 54 -7.27 37.58 -21.70
CA GLU A 54 -6.48 38.79 -21.83
C GLU A 54 -5.16 38.45 -22.55
N ASN A 55 -5.05 38.92 -23.81
CA ASN A 55 -3.93 38.71 -24.72
C ASN A 55 -2.60 39.13 -24.05
N PRO A 56 -1.51 38.34 -24.13
CA PRO A 56 -0.32 38.58 -23.31
C PRO A 56 0.41 39.90 -23.61
N GLY A 57 0.18 40.53 -24.77
CA GLY A 57 0.65 41.90 -25.06
C GLY A 57 2.17 42.05 -24.99
N ILE A 58 2.68 43.06 -24.25
CA ILE A 58 4.11 43.28 -24.11
C ILE A 58 4.75 42.14 -23.30
N LEU A 59 5.67 41.39 -23.92
CA LEU A 59 6.37 40.24 -23.34
C LEU A 59 7.62 40.65 -22.53
N PRO A 60 8.09 39.81 -21.58
CA PRO A 60 9.30 40.03 -20.79
C PRO A 60 10.57 40.36 -21.59
N THR A 61 10.66 39.90 -22.84
CA THR A 61 11.80 40.16 -23.74
C THR A 61 11.85 41.59 -24.28
N ASN A 62 10.74 42.34 -24.26
CA ASN A 62 10.66 43.72 -24.76
C ASN A 62 11.25 44.74 -23.77
N VAL A 63 11.91 45.78 -24.29
CA VAL A 63 12.50 46.86 -23.48
C VAL A 63 11.45 47.60 -22.65
N PHE A 64 10.26 47.84 -23.19
CA PHE A 64 9.18 48.59 -22.53
C PHE A 64 8.36 47.77 -21.52
N TYR A 65 8.74 46.51 -21.26
CA TYR A 65 8.06 45.64 -20.28
C TYR A 65 7.97 46.26 -18.87
N PHE A 66 8.90 47.17 -18.51
CA PHE A 66 8.84 47.88 -17.22
C PHE A 66 7.54 48.68 -17.02
N VAL A 67 6.91 49.18 -18.10
CA VAL A 67 5.63 49.89 -18.04
C VAL A 67 4.52 48.96 -17.56
N LYS A 68 4.56 47.69 -17.98
CA LYS A 68 3.61 46.64 -17.57
C LYS A 68 3.77 46.28 -16.10
N GLU A 69 5.00 46.12 -15.61
CA GLU A 69 5.26 45.87 -14.19
C GLU A 69 4.99 47.09 -13.30
N LEU A 70 5.17 48.32 -13.82
CA LEU A 70 4.75 49.55 -13.14
C LEU A 70 3.22 49.60 -12.99
N GLY A 71 2.46 49.29 -14.05
CA GLY A 71 1.00 49.18 -14.00
C GLY A 71 0.51 48.07 -13.07
N ARG A 72 1.21 46.91 -13.05
CA ARG A 72 1.00 45.87 -12.03
C ARG A 72 1.33 46.38 -10.63
N GLY A 73 2.35 47.22 -10.48
CA GLY A 73 2.79 47.81 -9.20
C GLY A 73 1.75 48.77 -8.62
N THR A 74 1.24 49.70 -9.43
CA THR A 74 0.17 50.62 -9.01
C THR A 74 -1.12 49.87 -8.69
N LYS A 75 -1.54 48.91 -9.53
CA LYS A 75 -2.74 48.11 -9.25
C LYS A 75 -2.57 47.25 -7.97
N ARG A 76 -1.38 46.70 -7.69
CA ARG A 76 -1.07 46.05 -6.39
C ARG A 76 -1.19 47.01 -5.20
N PHE A 77 -0.72 48.24 -5.33
CA PHE A 77 -0.77 49.25 -4.26
C PHE A 77 -2.22 49.65 -3.92
N PHE A 78 -3.08 49.81 -4.93
CA PHE A 78 -4.50 50.16 -4.76
C PHE A 78 -5.44 48.95 -4.61
N THR A 79 -4.93 47.72 -4.56
CA THR A 79 -5.73 46.54 -4.19
C THR A 79 -5.81 46.47 -2.66
N PHE A 80 -7.01 46.45 -2.08
CA PHE A 80 -7.24 46.41 -0.64
C PHE A 80 -7.85 45.07 -0.18
N GLY A 81 -7.80 44.78 1.12
CA GLY A 81 -8.13 43.45 1.67
C GLY A 81 -7.01 42.41 1.49
N THR A 82 -7.19 41.22 2.09
CA THR A 82 -6.25 40.08 1.95
C THR A 82 -6.67 39.16 0.80
N LEU A 83 -7.95 38.86 0.69
CA LEU A 83 -8.56 38.04 -0.36
C LEU A 83 -8.27 38.60 -1.77
N ALA A 84 -8.69 39.84 -2.05
CA ALA A 84 -8.45 40.47 -3.35
C ALA A 84 -6.96 40.63 -3.71
N LYS A 85 -6.06 40.69 -2.72
CA LYS A 85 -4.60 40.65 -2.97
C LYS A 85 -4.12 39.26 -3.39
N ALA A 86 -4.73 38.18 -2.91
CA ALA A 86 -4.43 36.83 -3.36
C ALA A 86 -5.00 36.59 -4.77
N GLU A 87 -6.27 36.94 -5.01
CA GLU A 87 -6.91 36.91 -6.34
C GLU A 87 -6.10 37.70 -7.38
N TYR A 88 -5.64 38.90 -7.02
CA TYR A 88 -4.83 39.73 -7.92
C TYR A 88 -3.47 39.12 -8.23
N GLU A 89 -2.71 38.64 -7.23
CA GLU A 89 -1.42 37.99 -7.51
C GLU A 89 -1.60 36.68 -8.30
N LEU A 90 -2.75 35.97 -8.15
CA LEU A 90 -3.10 34.81 -8.99
C LEU A 90 -3.40 35.22 -10.45
N LYS A 91 -4.18 36.29 -10.69
CA LYS A 91 -4.38 36.80 -12.07
C LYS A 91 -3.06 37.25 -12.70
N VAL A 92 -2.12 37.79 -11.91
CA VAL A 92 -0.76 38.09 -12.41
C VAL A 92 0.05 36.82 -12.68
N ALA A 93 -0.12 35.74 -11.91
CA ALA A 93 0.55 34.47 -12.16
C ALA A 93 0.11 33.85 -13.49
N ASP A 94 -1.21 33.77 -13.73
CA ASP A 94 -1.80 33.27 -14.98
C ASP A 94 -1.37 34.13 -16.19
N ALA A 95 -1.34 35.46 -16.03
CA ALA A 95 -0.82 36.35 -17.08
C ALA A 95 0.69 36.18 -17.33
N LYS A 96 1.50 35.86 -16.30
CA LYS A 96 2.94 35.60 -16.45
C LYS A 96 3.23 34.19 -16.99
N ALA A 97 2.36 33.22 -16.76
CA ALA A 97 2.41 31.91 -17.42
C ALA A 97 2.18 32.06 -18.93
N ARG A 98 1.13 32.77 -19.36
CA ARG A 98 0.88 33.07 -20.78
C ARG A 98 1.97 33.93 -21.43
N GLU A 99 2.65 34.79 -20.67
CA GLU A 99 3.85 35.50 -21.15
C GLU A 99 5.02 34.56 -21.41
N LEU A 100 5.25 33.57 -20.53
CA LEU A 100 6.31 32.58 -20.66
C LEU A 100 6.05 31.62 -21.83
N GLU A 101 4.82 31.11 -21.93
CA GLU A 101 4.32 30.32 -23.06
C GLU A 101 4.55 31.05 -24.39
N LYS A 102 4.17 32.34 -24.48
CA LYS A 102 4.39 33.12 -25.70
C LYS A 102 5.86 33.46 -25.98
N VAL A 103 6.75 33.42 -24.99
CA VAL A 103 8.20 33.55 -25.17
C VAL A 103 8.84 32.25 -25.68
N ASP A 104 8.24 31.09 -25.41
CA ASP A 104 8.60 29.80 -26.02
C ASP A 104 8.11 29.72 -27.48
N GLU A 105 6.81 29.97 -27.72
CA GLU A 105 6.20 29.91 -29.06
C GLU A 105 6.89 30.76 -30.13
N LEU A 106 7.41 31.94 -29.77
CA LEU A 106 8.02 32.86 -30.73
C LEU A 106 9.41 32.42 -31.23
N GLY A 107 9.86 31.21 -30.84
CA GLY A 107 10.91 30.46 -31.51
C GLY A 107 12.23 30.46 -30.74
N ALA A 108 12.62 29.28 -30.25
CA ALA A 108 13.90 29.01 -29.60
C ALA A 108 14.29 30.11 -28.59
N GLY A 109 13.34 30.49 -27.72
CA GLY A 109 13.43 31.65 -26.84
C GLY A 109 14.75 31.66 -26.08
N SER A 110 15.68 32.54 -26.49
CA SER A 110 17.06 32.52 -25.99
C SER A 110 17.10 32.36 -24.47
N LYS A 111 18.01 31.53 -23.93
CA LYS A 111 18.11 31.22 -22.49
C LYS A 111 17.74 32.40 -21.58
N LYS A 112 18.38 33.55 -21.78
CA LYS A 112 18.14 34.82 -21.04
C LYS A 112 16.67 35.31 -21.05
N GLY A 113 15.92 35.08 -22.12
CA GLY A 113 14.50 35.39 -22.28
C GLY A 113 13.58 34.44 -21.52
N ILE A 114 13.78 33.12 -21.67
CA ILE A 114 13.07 32.09 -20.89
C ILE A 114 13.36 32.28 -19.40
N GLU A 115 14.63 32.36 -19.01
CA GLU A 115 15.06 32.62 -17.63
C GLU A 115 14.43 33.90 -17.05
N LYS A 116 14.28 34.96 -17.84
CA LYS A 116 13.63 36.22 -17.39
C LYS A 116 12.11 36.06 -17.23
N ALA A 117 11.45 35.33 -18.11
CA ALA A 117 10.02 35.05 -18.00
C ALA A 117 9.72 34.11 -16.80
N VAL A 118 10.53 33.08 -16.61
CA VAL A 118 10.51 32.17 -15.45
C VAL A 118 10.75 32.95 -14.14
N ALA A 119 11.80 33.76 -14.05
CA ALA A 119 12.08 34.56 -12.85
C ALA A 119 10.99 35.62 -12.58
N ASN A 120 10.41 36.23 -13.62
CA ASN A 120 9.26 37.12 -13.46
C ASN A 120 8.05 36.40 -12.85
N TYR A 121 7.79 35.15 -13.26
CA TYR A 121 6.73 34.33 -12.70
C TYR A 121 7.05 33.93 -11.24
N GLU A 122 8.25 33.44 -10.97
CA GLU A 122 8.74 33.03 -9.65
C GLU A 122 8.60 34.15 -8.60
N GLU A 123 8.94 35.38 -8.99
CA GLU A 123 8.83 36.60 -8.18
C GLU A 123 7.37 36.95 -7.81
N ASN A 124 6.39 36.50 -8.60
CA ASN A 124 4.96 36.67 -8.32
C ASN A 124 4.32 35.43 -7.65
N ILE A 125 4.68 34.20 -8.00
CA ILE A 125 4.17 33.00 -7.31
C ILE A 125 4.61 33.01 -5.84
N THR A 126 5.82 33.53 -5.55
CA THR A 126 6.30 33.81 -4.19
C THR A 126 5.40 34.79 -3.44
N ARG A 127 4.89 35.83 -4.12
CA ARG A 127 3.91 36.75 -3.52
C ARG A 127 2.55 36.08 -3.30
N LEU A 128 2.03 35.33 -4.27
CA LEU A 128 0.79 34.58 -4.10
C LEU A 128 0.88 33.64 -2.89
N ASN A 129 1.98 32.90 -2.77
CA ASN A 129 2.30 32.00 -1.65
C ASN A 129 2.22 32.73 -0.29
N ALA A 130 2.75 33.95 -0.22
CA ALA A 130 2.66 34.81 0.95
C ALA A 130 1.24 35.39 1.19
N ARG A 131 0.48 35.72 0.13
CA ARG A 131 -0.92 36.18 0.25
C ARG A 131 -1.82 35.08 0.77
N LEU A 132 -1.76 33.88 0.20
CA LEU A 132 -2.46 32.70 0.71
C LEU A 132 -2.05 32.40 2.17
N GLY A 133 -0.76 32.52 2.49
CA GLY A 133 -0.25 32.46 3.87
C GLY A 133 -0.84 33.50 4.84
N SER A 134 -1.46 34.57 4.34
CA SER A 134 -2.13 35.62 5.14
C SER A 134 -3.67 35.55 5.15
N LEU A 135 -4.29 34.64 4.39
CA LEU A 135 -5.74 34.42 4.44
C LEU A 135 -6.13 33.69 5.73
N LYS A 136 -7.21 34.11 6.38
CA LYS A 136 -7.84 33.27 7.42
C LYS A 136 -8.36 32.00 6.75
N ALA A 137 -8.10 30.84 7.35
CA ALA A 137 -8.72 29.60 6.92
C ALA A 137 -10.18 29.61 7.39
N ASP A 138 -11.10 29.63 6.44
CA ASP A 138 -12.55 29.57 6.66
C ASP A 138 -13.12 28.70 5.55
N ALA A 139 -13.44 27.45 5.88
CA ALA A 139 -13.88 26.44 4.91
C ALA A 139 -15.28 26.70 4.33
N ASN A 140 -16.04 27.64 4.92
CA ASN A 140 -17.41 28.00 4.54
C ASN A 140 -17.46 29.32 3.74
N ASN A 141 -16.33 30.04 3.62
CA ASN A 141 -16.27 31.29 2.87
C ASN A 141 -16.21 31.02 1.36
N LYS A 142 -17.36 31.18 0.69
CA LYS A 142 -17.52 30.94 -0.75
C LYS A 142 -16.38 31.57 -1.60
N ASN A 143 -16.03 32.83 -1.35
CA ASN A 143 -15.04 33.53 -2.16
C ASN A 143 -13.61 33.00 -1.94
N ILE A 144 -13.30 32.54 -0.72
CA ILE A 144 -12.04 31.81 -0.46
C ILE A 144 -12.07 30.45 -1.17
N ASP A 145 -13.22 29.78 -1.22
CA ASP A 145 -13.38 28.49 -1.91
C ASP A 145 -13.20 28.61 -3.43
N GLU A 146 -13.79 29.65 -4.03
CA GLU A 146 -13.63 30.00 -5.45
C GLU A 146 -12.17 30.35 -5.76
N LEU A 147 -11.51 31.17 -4.93
CA LEU A 147 -10.08 31.47 -5.07
C LEU A 147 -9.23 30.19 -5.00
N LEU A 148 -9.43 29.33 -4.00
CA LEU A 148 -8.62 28.11 -3.84
C LEU A 148 -8.85 27.13 -5.00
N SER A 149 -10.07 27.07 -5.53
CA SER A 149 -10.40 26.29 -6.72
C SER A 149 -9.69 26.82 -7.97
N ALA A 150 -9.64 28.14 -8.16
CA ALA A 150 -8.84 28.77 -9.20
C ALA A 150 -7.32 28.55 -8.99
N VAL A 151 -6.83 28.57 -7.74
CA VAL A 151 -5.43 28.24 -7.43
C VAL A 151 -5.11 26.79 -7.82
N ALA A 152 -5.98 25.83 -7.54
CA ALA A 152 -5.77 24.43 -7.92
C ALA A 152 -5.73 24.23 -9.44
N GLU A 153 -6.70 24.81 -10.17
CA GLU A 153 -6.73 24.76 -11.65
C GLU A 153 -5.48 25.38 -12.26
N LYS A 154 -5.14 26.61 -11.86
CA LYS A 154 -3.97 27.30 -12.40
C LYS A 154 -2.65 26.65 -11.98
N ALA A 155 -2.55 26.08 -10.78
CA ALA A 155 -1.37 25.31 -10.37
C ALA A 155 -1.14 24.09 -11.27
N ILE A 156 -2.20 23.33 -11.59
CA ILE A 156 -2.11 22.16 -12.49
C ILE A 156 -1.69 22.61 -13.90
N ARG A 157 -2.37 23.61 -14.49
CA ARG A 157 -2.01 24.18 -15.81
C ARG A 157 -0.55 24.66 -15.85
N HIS A 158 -0.11 25.40 -14.85
CA HIS A 158 1.24 25.97 -14.84
C HIS A 158 2.31 24.89 -14.63
N GLN A 159 2.05 23.81 -13.89
CA GLN A 159 2.97 22.65 -13.81
C GLN A 159 3.14 21.96 -15.16
N GLN A 160 2.05 21.77 -15.92
CA GLN A 160 2.10 21.20 -17.27
C GLN A 160 2.93 22.07 -18.20
N LEU A 161 2.66 23.39 -18.24
CA LEU A 161 3.44 24.36 -19.02
C LEU A 161 4.94 24.31 -18.66
N PHE A 162 5.27 24.25 -17.38
CA PHE A 162 6.67 24.15 -16.96
C PHE A 162 7.32 22.80 -17.31
N GLU A 163 6.61 21.67 -17.30
CA GLU A 163 7.17 20.40 -17.80
C GLU A 163 7.40 20.43 -19.32
N GLU A 164 6.49 21.02 -20.11
CA GLU A 164 6.66 21.20 -21.56
C GLU A 164 7.86 22.11 -21.87
N ILE A 165 7.99 23.25 -21.18
CA ILE A 165 9.11 24.19 -21.38
C ILE A 165 10.42 23.56 -20.86
N LYS A 166 10.40 22.80 -19.77
CA LYS A 166 11.57 22.06 -19.27
C LYS A 166 12.07 21.02 -20.26
N ALA A 167 11.15 20.32 -20.95
CA ALA A 167 11.49 19.36 -22.00
C ALA A 167 12.11 20.02 -23.25
N LYS A 168 11.82 21.31 -23.51
CA LYS A 168 12.38 22.10 -24.61
C LYS A 168 13.70 22.81 -24.26
N HIS A 169 13.86 23.26 -23.01
CA HIS A 169 14.93 24.16 -22.55
C HIS A 169 15.72 23.56 -21.36
N GLU A 170 16.32 22.38 -21.54
CA GLU A 170 17.11 21.67 -20.52
C GLU A 170 18.29 22.52 -19.99
N GLU A 171 18.83 23.46 -20.79
CA GLU A 171 19.87 24.39 -20.33
C GLU A 171 19.35 25.47 -19.35
N SER A 172 18.03 25.57 -19.19
CA SER A 172 17.33 26.46 -18.25
C SER A 172 16.66 25.69 -17.08
N LYS A 173 16.84 24.36 -17.01
CA LYS A 173 16.19 23.43 -16.07
C LYS A 173 16.13 23.90 -14.62
N ASP A 174 17.25 24.31 -14.02
CA ASP A 174 17.30 24.65 -12.59
C ASP A 174 16.36 25.81 -12.21
N LYS A 175 16.25 26.82 -13.07
CA LYS A 175 15.34 27.96 -12.86
C LYS A 175 13.88 27.56 -13.06
N ILE A 176 13.61 26.69 -14.04
CA ILE A 176 12.27 26.14 -14.26
C ILE A 176 11.84 25.29 -13.06
N GLU A 177 12.73 24.44 -12.52
CA GLU A 177 12.46 23.64 -11.31
C GLU A 177 12.25 24.52 -10.07
N SER A 178 12.94 25.66 -9.95
CA SER A 178 12.73 26.64 -8.88
C SER A 178 11.33 27.28 -8.96
N ALA A 179 10.93 27.76 -10.15
CA ALA A 179 9.59 28.30 -10.38
C ALA A 179 8.48 27.26 -10.16
N GLN A 180 8.66 26.02 -10.63
CA GLN A 180 7.79 24.90 -10.30
C GLN A 180 7.73 24.65 -8.79
N GLY A 181 8.85 24.79 -8.07
CA GLY A 181 8.89 24.73 -6.60
C GLY A 181 8.02 25.78 -5.91
N GLY A 182 7.92 26.97 -6.49
CA GLY A 182 6.96 28.00 -6.07
C GLY A 182 5.50 27.60 -6.29
N VAL A 183 5.19 26.91 -7.39
CA VAL A 183 3.86 26.36 -7.66
C VAL A 183 3.54 25.19 -6.73
N ASP A 184 4.49 24.27 -6.50
CA ASP A 184 4.36 23.15 -5.56
C ASP A 184 3.96 23.69 -4.16
N ALA A 185 4.65 24.74 -3.69
CA ALA A 185 4.38 25.36 -2.39
C ALA A 185 3.01 26.06 -2.30
N VAL A 186 2.55 26.69 -3.38
CA VAL A 186 1.21 27.29 -3.47
C VAL A 186 0.12 26.21 -3.47
N PHE A 187 0.32 25.11 -4.19
CA PHE A 187 -0.66 24.04 -4.32
C PHE A 187 -0.77 23.23 -3.01
N LEU A 188 0.37 22.92 -2.37
CA LEU A 188 0.41 22.21 -1.08
C LEU A 188 -0.18 23.01 0.09
N LYS A 189 -0.26 24.35 -0.01
CA LYS A 189 -0.99 25.14 0.99
C LYS A 189 -2.48 24.84 1.05
N ILE A 190 -3.08 24.24 0.02
CA ILE A 190 -4.52 23.92 0.01
C ILE A 190 -4.83 22.80 1.03
N PRO A 191 -4.30 21.56 0.91
CA PRO A 191 -4.56 20.49 1.88
C PRO A 191 -3.81 20.70 3.21
N GLY A 192 -2.71 21.46 3.23
CA GLY A 192 -1.97 21.77 4.45
C GLY A 192 -2.57 22.88 5.33
N ARG A 193 -3.69 23.51 4.94
CA ARG A 193 -4.28 24.65 5.69
C ARG A 193 -5.76 24.94 5.48
N PHE A 194 -6.32 24.68 4.30
CA PHE A 194 -7.68 25.13 3.94
C PHE A 194 -8.68 23.99 3.73
N ASP A 195 -8.23 22.85 3.24
CA ASP A 195 -9.07 21.70 2.89
C ASP A 195 -8.76 20.47 3.77
N SER A 196 -9.75 19.58 3.90
CA SER A 196 -9.50 18.18 4.22
C SER A 196 -8.92 17.45 3.01
N ALA A 197 -8.35 16.26 3.22
CA ALA A 197 -7.89 15.41 2.11
C ALA A 197 -9.01 15.12 1.06
N GLU A 198 -10.26 15.02 1.51
CA GLU A 198 -11.43 14.79 0.66
C GLU A 198 -11.83 16.05 -0.14
N LYS A 199 -11.91 17.22 0.51
CA LYS A 199 -12.25 18.48 -0.17
C LYS A 199 -11.18 18.85 -1.21
N PHE A 200 -9.91 18.60 -0.89
CA PHE A 200 -8.81 18.76 -1.84
C PHE A 200 -8.91 17.79 -3.03
N ARG A 201 -9.25 16.51 -2.78
CA ARG A 201 -9.48 15.49 -3.82
C ARG A 201 -10.55 15.96 -4.82
N GLU A 202 -11.69 16.40 -4.32
CA GLU A 202 -12.81 16.90 -5.13
C GLU A 202 -12.44 18.15 -5.92
N ARG A 203 -11.75 19.12 -5.28
CA ARG A 203 -11.26 20.33 -5.95
C ARG A 203 -10.27 20.02 -7.08
N VAL A 204 -9.37 19.05 -6.90
CA VAL A 204 -8.45 18.61 -7.97
C VAL A 204 -9.21 17.90 -9.11
N GLY A 205 -10.23 17.10 -8.80
CA GLY A 205 -11.11 16.51 -9.81
C GLY A 205 -11.81 17.58 -10.67
N GLN A 206 -12.45 18.56 -10.03
CA GLN A 206 -13.12 19.69 -10.73
C GLN A 206 -12.15 20.57 -11.52
N ALA A 207 -10.94 20.79 -11.02
CA ALA A 207 -9.91 21.57 -11.69
C ALA A 207 -9.46 20.94 -13.02
N ILE A 208 -9.55 19.61 -13.14
CA ILE A 208 -9.18 18.85 -14.34
C ILE A 208 -10.38 18.72 -15.30
N GLU A 209 -11.62 18.65 -14.78
CA GLU A 209 -12.83 18.68 -15.61
C GLU A 209 -13.06 20.03 -16.35
N ARG A 210 -12.44 21.13 -15.90
CA ARG A 210 -12.54 22.47 -16.49
C ARG A 210 -11.41 22.82 -17.47
N ASP A 211 -10.57 21.85 -17.82
CA ASP A 211 -9.42 22.06 -18.69
C ASP A 211 -9.41 21.07 -19.86
N ASP A 212 -9.74 21.58 -21.06
CA ASP A 212 -9.71 20.83 -22.32
C ASP A 212 -8.36 20.16 -22.61
N ASN A 213 -7.27 20.68 -22.02
CA ASN A 213 -5.91 20.15 -22.15
C ASN A 213 -5.44 19.27 -20.98
N ALA A 214 -6.27 19.01 -19.96
CA ALA A 214 -5.94 18.17 -18.82
C ALA A 214 -6.60 16.78 -18.89
N PRO A 215 -6.01 15.79 -19.59
CA PRO A 215 -6.34 14.39 -19.31
C PRO A 215 -5.94 14.05 -17.86
N GLU A 216 -6.55 13.03 -17.28
CA GLU A 216 -6.27 12.60 -15.90
C GLU A 216 -4.78 12.40 -15.62
N LEU A 217 -4.04 11.92 -16.62
CA LEU A 217 -2.60 11.70 -16.54
C LEU A 217 -1.80 13.00 -16.34
N SER A 218 -2.24 14.14 -16.88
CA SER A 218 -1.58 15.44 -16.67
C SER A 218 -1.81 15.95 -15.25
N GLY A 219 -2.97 15.64 -14.67
CA GLY A 219 -3.23 15.85 -13.24
C GLY A 219 -2.35 14.96 -12.35
N VAL A 220 -2.23 13.67 -12.67
CA VAL A 220 -1.31 12.73 -12.00
C VAL A 220 0.14 13.23 -12.09
N ALA A 221 0.58 13.68 -13.27
CA ALA A 221 1.93 14.22 -13.48
C ALA A 221 2.23 15.44 -12.58
N ALA A 222 1.28 16.36 -12.44
CA ALA A 222 1.39 17.50 -11.53
C ALA A 222 1.44 17.06 -10.05
N LEU A 223 0.57 16.14 -9.62
CA LEU A 223 0.52 15.64 -8.23
C LEU A 223 1.78 14.86 -7.84
N VAL A 224 2.31 14.04 -8.76
CA VAL A 224 3.52 13.21 -8.57
C VAL A 224 4.76 14.04 -8.23
N ARG A 225 4.82 15.31 -8.63
CA ARG A 225 5.91 16.23 -8.25
C ARG A 225 5.83 16.68 -6.79
N LEU A 226 4.63 16.74 -6.21
CA LEU A 226 4.38 17.26 -4.86
C LEU A 226 4.84 16.30 -3.76
N GLU A 227 4.85 14.99 -4.02
CA GLU A 227 5.04 13.92 -3.02
C GLU A 227 6.45 13.85 -2.39
N VAL A 228 7.37 14.73 -2.81
CA VAL A 228 8.70 14.93 -2.20
C VAL A 228 8.68 16.08 -1.18
N LYS A 229 7.61 16.90 -1.16
CA LYS A 229 7.52 18.19 -0.46
C LYS A 229 6.34 18.28 0.51
N THR A 230 5.55 17.21 0.65
CA THR A 230 4.36 17.11 1.52
C THR A 230 4.70 16.86 2.98
N ASP A 231 4.03 17.57 3.91
CA ASP A 231 3.77 17.05 5.27
C ASP A 231 2.75 15.89 5.24
N ASP A 232 2.62 15.11 6.33
CA ASP A 232 1.75 13.91 6.34
C ASP A 232 0.26 14.25 6.08
N THR A 233 -0.20 15.45 6.45
CA THR A 233 -1.55 15.97 6.13
C THR A 233 -1.74 16.20 4.63
N SER A 234 -0.80 16.92 4.00
CA SER A 234 -0.82 17.20 2.56
C SER A 234 -0.59 15.94 1.74
N ALA A 235 0.22 15.00 2.24
CA ALA A 235 0.47 13.71 1.60
C ALA A 235 -0.82 12.89 1.46
N SER A 236 -1.68 12.89 2.47
CA SER A 236 -2.99 12.21 2.41
C SER A 236 -3.90 12.81 1.33
N GLY A 237 -3.96 14.15 1.23
CA GLY A 237 -4.70 14.84 0.18
C GLY A 237 -4.17 14.56 -1.23
N VAL A 238 -2.86 14.71 -1.43
CA VAL A 238 -2.19 14.46 -2.73
C VAL A 238 -2.34 13.00 -3.17
N ALA A 239 -2.16 12.04 -2.26
CA ALA A 239 -2.35 10.62 -2.57
C ALA A 239 -3.81 10.31 -2.94
N SER A 240 -4.78 10.88 -2.20
CA SER A 240 -6.21 10.69 -2.48
C SER A 240 -6.61 11.28 -3.83
N ALA A 241 -6.12 12.48 -4.17
CA ALA A 241 -6.32 13.11 -5.48
C ALA A 241 -5.73 12.26 -6.61
N LYS A 242 -4.52 11.73 -6.42
CA LYS A 242 -3.85 10.87 -7.41
C LYS A 242 -4.61 9.56 -7.62
N ASP A 243 -5.06 8.90 -6.56
CA ASP A 243 -5.82 7.65 -6.63
C ASP A 243 -7.16 7.86 -7.39
N GLU A 244 -7.88 8.96 -7.17
CA GLU A 244 -9.12 9.25 -7.92
C GLU A 244 -8.84 9.45 -9.43
N LEU A 245 -7.79 10.19 -9.80
CA LEU A 245 -7.44 10.42 -11.21
C LEU A 245 -7.00 9.15 -11.92
N LEU A 246 -6.24 8.27 -11.25
CA LEU A 246 -5.85 6.97 -11.80
C LEU A 246 -7.08 6.06 -12.03
N LEU A 247 -8.07 6.08 -11.13
CA LEU A 247 -9.33 5.34 -11.28
C LEU A 247 -10.22 5.91 -12.41
N ARG A 248 -10.32 7.24 -12.52
CA ARG A 248 -11.00 7.93 -13.63
C ARG A 248 -10.36 7.56 -14.98
N PHE A 249 -9.01 7.57 -15.05
CA PHE A 249 -8.25 7.15 -16.23
C PHE A 249 -8.50 5.68 -16.59
N GLU A 250 -8.36 4.75 -15.63
CA GLU A 250 -8.57 3.31 -15.86
C GLU A 250 -9.99 3.05 -16.38
N SER A 251 -11.00 3.75 -15.84
CA SER A 251 -12.39 3.68 -16.29
C SER A 251 -12.57 4.16 -17.74
N LYS A 252 -11.98 5.32 -18.10
CA LYS A 252 -12.01 5.81 -19.49
C LYS A 252 -11.21 4.92 -20.45
N ALA A 253 -10.11 4.31 -19.99
CA ALA A 253 -9.30 3.39 -20.78
C ALA A 253 -10.05 2.09 -21.10
N LYS A 254 -10.81 1.55 -20.12
CA LYS A 254 -11.72 0.41 -20.32
C LYS A 254 -12.76 0.69 -21.39
N ILE A 255 -13.40 1.86 -21.37
CA ILE A 255 -14.42 2.27 -22.35
C ILE A 255 -13.82 2.49 -23.76
N SER A 256 -12.65 3.13 -23.86
CA SER A 256 -12.00 3.45 -25.14
C SER A 256 -11.17 2.30 -25.75
N GLY A 257 -11.05 1.18 -25.04
CA GLY A 257 -10.32 -0.02 -25.45
C GLY A 257 -8.84 0.05 -25.07
N ILE A 258 -8.44 -0.85 -24.18
CA ILE A 258 -7.08 -0.94 -23.64
C ILE A 258 -6.15 -1.61 -24.67
N THR A 259 -5.28 -0.84 -25.32
CA THR A 259 -4.16 -1.36 -26.13
C THR A 259 -2.87 -0.59 -25.84
N PRO A 260 -1.68 -1.18 -26.02
CA PRO A 260 -0.41 -0.47 -25.82
C PRO A 260 -0.32 0.82 -26.65
N GLU A 261 -0.85 0.83 -27.87
CA GLU A 261 -0.75 1.95 -28.81
C GLU A 261 -1.57 3.16 -28.31
N LYS A 262 -2.83 2.94 -27.92
CA LYS A 262 -3.71 3.99 -27.36
C LYS A 262 -3.21 4.52 -26.01
N ILE A 263 -2.54 3.69 -25.23
CA ILE A 263 -1.96 4.09 -23.93
C ILE A 263 -0.66 4.87 -24.17
N ALA A 264 0.16 4.48 -25.15
CA ALA A 264 1.33 5.24 -25.57
C ALA A 264 0.96 6.62 -26.12
N GLU A 265 -0.08 6.70 -26.95
CA GLU A 265 -0.65 7.95 -27.46
C GLU A 265 -1.05 8.90 -26.31
N LYS A 266 -1.81 8.40 -25.34
CA LYS A 266 -2.29 9.16 -24.16
C LYS A 266 -1.17 9.58 -23.19
N ILE A 267 -0.06 8.83 -23.15
CA ILE A 267 1.11 9.19 -22.34
C ILE A 267 2.00 10.18 -23.11
N GLY A 268 2.17 10.01 -24.42
CA GLY A 268 2.90 10.95 -25.27
C GLY A 268 2.23 12.33 -25.35
N SER A 269 0.89 12.39 -25.29
CA SER A 269 0.15 13.66 -25.23
C SER A 269 0.38 14.46 -23.93
N LEU A 270 1.10 13.94 -22.94
CA LEU A 270 1.48 14.69 -21.74
C LEU A 270 2.45 15.85 -22.03
N LYS A 271 3.20 15.79 -23.15
CA LYS A 271 4.32 16.70 -23.48
C LYS A 271 5.36 16.89 -22.35
N ALA A 272 5.44 15.97 -21.40
CA ALA A 272 6.26 16.11 -20.20
C ALA A 272 7.70 15.63 -20.43
N THR A 273 8.57 15.84 -19.44
CA THR A 273 9.90 15.20 -19.45
C THR A 273 9.76 13.67 -19.33
N VAL A 274 10.66 12.90 -19.94
CA VAL A 274 10.58 11.42 -19.91
C VAL A 274 10.75 10.84 -18.50
N ALA A 275 11.44 11.55 -17.61
CA ALA A 275 11.43 11.27 -16.19
C ALA A 275 10.01 11.35 -15.58
N THR A 276 9.20 12.33 -15.98
CA THR A 276 7.80 12.47 -15.55
C THR A 276 6.90 11.43 -16.23
N GLU A 277 7.08 11.12 -17.51
CA GLU A 277 6.37 10.01 -18.18
C GLU A 277 6.58 8.66 -17.45
N LEU A 278 7.84 8.32 -17.11
CA LEU A 278 8.15 7.09 -16.37
C LEU A 278 7.46 7.04 -15.00
N LYS A 279 7.37 8.17 -14.28
CA LYS A 279 6.66 8.22 -13.01
C LYS A 279 5.17 7.92 -13.16
N VAL A 280 4.52 8.50 -14.18
CA VAL A 280 3.09 8.23 -14.48
C VAL A 280 2.89 6.76 -14.86
N ILE A 281 3.79 6.17 -15.65
CA ILE A 281 3.77 4.74 -16.03
C ILE A 281 3.92 3.82 -14.82
N ASP A 282 4.86 4.11 -13.91
CA ASP A 282 5.07 3.32 -12.70
C ASP A 282 3.88 3.44 -11.72
N GLU A 283 3.33 4.64 -11.52
CA GLU A 283 2.14 4.84 -10.68
C GLU A 283 0.91 4.09 -11.23
N LEU A 284 0.66 4.17 -12.55
CA LEU A 284 -0.39 3.38 -13.20
C LEU A 284 -0.14 1.88 -13.05
N ARG A 285 1.07 1.38 -13.36
CA ARG A 285 1.35 -0.07 -13.35
C ARG A 285 1.24 -0.66 -11.96
N GLU A 286 1.78 0.00 -10.94
CA GLU A 286 1.83 -0.57 -9.59
C GLU A 286 0.48 -0.42 -8.84
N ARG A 287 -0.35 0.60 -9.16
CA ARG A 287 -1.67 0.81 -8.53
C ARG A 287 -2.86 0.21 -9.28
N SER A 288 -2.82 0.11 -10.60
CA SER A 288 -3.96 -0.40 -11.40
C SER A 288 -4.36 -1.82 -10.99
N THR A 289 -5.66 -2.12 -11.06
CA THR A 289 -6.16 -3.49 -10.86
C THR A 289 -6.44 -4.22 -12.18
N ASP A 290 -6.41 -3.51 -13.30
CA ASP A 290 -6.71 -4.07 -14.62
C ASP A 290 -5.51 -4.82 -15.23
N ALA A 291 -5.74 -6.06 -15.66
CA ALA A 291 -4.70 -6.91 -16.22
C ALA A 291 -4.26 -6.48 -17.63
N GLY A 292 -5.16 -5.91 -18.42
CA GLY A 292 -4.85 -5.38 -19.75
C GLY A 292 -4.02 -4.10 -19.66
N LEU A 293 -4.39 -3.17 -18.77
CA LEU A 293 -3.64 -1.94 -18.54
C LEU A 293 -2.22 -2.24 -18.02
N LYS A 294 -2.10 -3.18 -17.07
CA LYS A 294 -0.80 -3.70 -16.62
C LYS A 294 0.01 -4.34 -17.74
N SER A 295 -0.61 -5.18 -18.58
CA SER A 295 0.05 -5.80 -19.74
C SER A 295 0.58 -4.74 -20.72
N ALA A 296 -0.26 -3.77 -21.09
CA ALA A 296 0.12 -2.67 -21.96
C ALA A 296 1.29 -1.84 -21.38
N LEU A 297 1.21 -1.43 -20.10
CA LEU A 297 2.27 -0.66 -19.46
C LEU A 297 3.59 -1.43 -19.35
N ASN A 298 3.54 -2.76 -19.20
CA ASN A 298 4.73 -3.62 -19.24
C ASN A 298 5.39 -3.65 -20.64
N VAL A 299 4.63 -3.48 -21.72
CA VAL A 299 5.16 -3.35 -23.10
C VAL A 299 5.69 -1.94 -23.40
N LEU A 300 5.14 -0.91 -22.76
CA LEU A 300 5.53 0.48 -23.00
C LEU A 300 6.73 0.94 -22.17
N ARG A 301 6.79 0.57 -20.88
CA ARG A 301 7.85 1.01 -19.96
C ARG A 301 9.27 0.75 -20.51
N PRO A 302 9.59 -0.42 -21.11
CA PRO A 302 10.92 -0.67 -21.68
C PRO A 302 11.29 0.32 -22.80
N LYS A 303 10.34 0.65 -23.70
CA LYS A 303 10.56 1.61 -24.80
C LYS A 303 10.81 3.03 -24.29
N VAL A 304 10.14 3.39 -23.19
CA VAL A 304 10.33 4.69 -22.53
C VAL A 304 11.68 4.77 -21.80
N ILE A 305 12.11 3.68 -21.16
CA ILE A 305 13.46 3.54 -20.58
C ILE A 305 14.54 3.60 -21.67
N GLU A 306 14.38 2.85 -22.76
CA GLU A 306 15.28 2.83 -23.91
C GLU A 306 15.47 4.22 -24.50
N ARG A 307 14.38 4.97 -24.75
CA ARG A 307 14.45 6.38 -25.17
C ARG A 307 15.22 7.26 -24.18
N ALA A 308 15.03 7.06 -22.88
CA ALA A 308 15.69 7.86 -21.85
C ALA A 308 17.21 7.62 -21.80
N ASP A 309 17.65 6.36 -21.92
CA ASP A 309 19.06 5.99 -21.96
C ASP A 309 19.72 6.40 -23.30
N VAL A 310 19.12 6.02 -24.45
CA VAL A 310 19.68 6.29 -25.80
C VAL A 310 19.87 7.79 -26.07
N LYS A 311 19.03 8.65 -25.49
CA LYS A 311 19.15 10.11 -25.62
C LYS A 311 19.81 10.81 -24.44
N ALA A 312 20.18 10.08 -23.39
CA ALA A 312 20.67 10.63 -22.11
C ALA A 312 19.75 11.70 -21.48
N GLU A 313 18.42 11.58 -21.67
CA GLU A 313 17.41 12.51 -21.13
C GLU A 313 17.26 12.37 -19.59
N ILE A 314 17.74 11.26 -19.01
CA ILE A 314 17.84 11.04 -17.55
C ILE A 314 19.32 10.93 -17.18
N LYS A 315 19.78 11.84 -16.31
CA LYS A 315 21.19 11.93 -15.91
C LYS A 315 21.46 11.08 -14.67
N ILE A 316 22.74 10.76 -14.43
CA ILE A 316 23.18 10.00 -13.24
C ILE A 316 22.67 10.59 -11.92
N ASP A 317 22.56 11.92 -11.81
CA ASP A 317 22.07 12.57 -10.60
C ASP A 317 20.54 12.52 -10.46
N ASP A 318 19.79 12.43 -11.56
CA ASP A 318 18.34 12.16 -11.53
C ASP A 318 18.10 10.72 -11.02
N ALA A 319 18.87 9.74 -11.51
CA ALA A 319 18.83 8.36 -11.02
C ALA A 319 19.23 8.23 -9.54
N LYS A 320 20.35 8.86 -9.12
CA LYS A 320 20.77 8.90 -7.70
C LYS A 320 19.71 9.52 -6.79
N ARG A 321 19.11 10.65 -7.18
CA ARG A 321 18.02 11.29 -6.42
C ARG A 321 16.81 10.34 -6.24
N ALA A 322 16.45 9.59 -7.28
CA ALA A 322 15.39 8.59 -7.19
C ALA A 322 15.75 7.44 -6.23
N ILE A 323 16.99 6.93 -6.28
CA ILE A 323 17.49 5.87 -5.39
C ILE A 323 17.47 6.32 -3.92
N GLU A 324 17.98 7.50 -3.60
CA GLU A 324 18.02 7.99 -2.21
C GLU A 324 16.61 8.29 -1.66
N TYR A 325 15.69 8.78 -2.49
CA TYR A 325 14.27 8.91 -2.11
C TYR A 325 13.60 7.55 -1.86
N ALA A 326 13.91 6.53 -2.68
CA ALA A 326 13.43 5.16 -2.45
C ALA A 326 13.99 4.57 -1.14
N LYS A 327 15.27 4.79 -0.83
CA LYS A 327 15.89 4.40 0.45
C LYS A 327 15.26 5.11 1.65
N MET A 328 14.96 6.41 1.53
CA MET A 328 14.27 7.17 2.57
C MET A 328 12.87 6.60 2.87
N LEU A 329 12.11 6.24 1.82
CA LEU A 329 10.81 5.58 1.97
C LEU A 329 10.94 4.17 2.56
N LEU A 330 11.98 3.42 2.19
CA LEU A 330 12.29 2.12 2.75
C LEU A 330 12.56 2.23 4.26
N ALA A 331 13.38 3.19 4.67
CA ALA A 331 13.66 3.46 6.09
C ALA A 331 12.39 3.91 6.86
N LYS A 332 11.52 4.75 6.28
CA LYS A 332 10.22 5.10 6.90
C LYS A 332 9.34 3.86 7.08
N LEU A 333 9.32 2.95 6.10
CA LEU A 333 8.55 1.69 6.16
C LEU A 333 9.13 0.70 7.17
N GLU A 334 10.43 0.46 7.17
CA GLU A 334 11.09 -0.45 8.11
C GLU A 334 11.01 0.05 9.57
N SER A 335 11.06 1.37 9.79
CA SER A 335 10.81 1.99 11.09
C SER A 335 9.36 1.78 11.55
N ALA A 336 8.37 2.03 10.68
CA ALA A 336 6.96 1.81 10.97
C ALA A 336 6.60 0.33 11.20
N ILE A 337 7.32 -0.60 10.55
CA ILE A 337 7.23 -2.04 10.81
C ILE A 337 7.87 -2.41 12.17
N SER A 338 8.98 -1.77 12.53
CA SER A 338 9.77 -2.10 13.72
C SER A 338 9.18 -1.58 15.04
N SER A 339 8.24 -0.63 15.00
CA SER A 339 7.61 -0.04 16.20
C SER A 339 6.75 -1.02 17.01
N LYS A 340 6.52 -2.25 16.51
CA LYS A 340 5.66 -3.31 17.09
C LYS A 340 4.16 -2.97 17.18
N GLU A 341 3.75 -1.81 16.67
CA GLU A 341 2.40 -1.28 16.75
C GLU A 341 1.45 -1.87 15.68
N TYR A 342 2.01 -2.44 14.59
CA TYR A 342 1.24 -2.92 13.44
C TYR A 342 1.42 -4.42 13.20
N ALA A 343 0.30 -5.15 13.12
CA ALA A 343 0.30 -6.50 12.55
C ALA A 343 0.60 -6.42 11.05
N ILE A 344 1.80 -6.86 10.64
CA ILE A 344 2.28 -6.85 9.25
C ILE A 344 1.46 -7.83 8.41
N THR A 345 1.00 -7.43 7.22
CA THR A 345 0.37 -8.35 6.26
C THR A 345 1.41 -8.97 5.32
N LYS A 346 1.08 -10.14 4.75
CA LYS A 346 1.88 -10.76 3.69
C LYS A 346 2.17 -9.77 2.54
N SER A 347 1.17 -8.99 2.13
CA SER A 347 1.30 -7.97 1.09
C SER A 347 2.27 -6.83 1.45
N ILE A 348 2.31 -6.38 2.72
CA ILE A 348 3.29 -5.36 3.16
C ILE A 348 4.72 -5.94 3.10
N PHE A 349 4.90 -7.22 3.46
CA PHE A 349 6.19 -7.91 3.34
C PHE A 349 6.60 -8.15 1.86
N GLU A 350 5.66 -8.55 1.00
CA GLU A 350 5.86 -8.71 -0.45
C GLU A 350 6.26 -7.37 -1.10
N HIS A 351 5.62 -6.27 -0.73
CA HIS A 351 6.01 -4.92 -1.16
C HIS A 351 7.39 -4.51 -0.64
N LEU A 352 7.71 -4.80 0.63
CA LEU A 352 9.02 -4.51 1.23
C LEU A 352 10.17 -5.18 0.46
N GLU A 353 10.07 -6.49 0.22
CA GLU A 353 11.13 -7.22 -0.47
C GLU A 353 11.18 -6.93 -1.99
N LYS A 354 10.03 -6.71 -2.65
CA LYS A 354 10.01 -6.22 -4.05
C LYS A 354 10.73 -4.87 -4.17
N ALA A 355 10.47 -3.93 -3.25
CA ALA A 355 11.13 -2.63 -3.25
C ALA A 355 12.63 -2.72 -2.94
N LYS A 356 13.03 -3.54 -1.96
CA LYS A 356 14.47 -3.80 -1.67
C LYS A 356 15.20 -4.39 -2.86
N PHE A 357 14.58 -5.32 -3.59
CA PHE A 357 15.14 -5.86 -4.83
C PHE A 357 15.31 -4.74 -5.87
N SER A 358 14.27 -3.97 -6.16
CA SER A 358 14.32 -2.87 -7.14
C SER A 358 15.32 -1.76 -6.79
N ILE A 359 15.59 -1.49 -5.51
CA ILE A 359 16.63 -0.54 -5.09
C ILE A 359 18.04 -1.09 -5.38
N ARG A 360 18.33 -2.35 -5.04
CA ARG A 360 19.63 -3.00 -5.34
C ARG A 360 19.89 -3.10 -6.85
N ASP A 361 18.83 -3.37 -7.61
CA ASP A 361 18.87 -3.41 -9.08
C ASP A 361 19.18 -2.01 -9.65
N ALA A 362 18.50 -0.97 -9.16
CA ALA A 362 18.80 0.42 -9.54
C ALA A 362 20.25 0.83 -9.23
N GLU A 363 20.79 0.48 -8.06
CA GLU A 363 22.21 0.71 -7.71
C GLU A 363 23.20 -0.07 -8.57
N THR A 364 22.76 -1.16 -9.21
CA THR A 364 23.56 -1.95 -10.15
C THR A 364 23.50 -1.35 -11.55
N LEU A 365 22.32 -0.90 -11.99
CA LEU A 365 22.11 -0.20 -13.26
C LEU A 365 22.86 1.13 -13.34
N VAL A 366 23.00 1.88 -12.24
CA VAL A 366 23.88 3.08 -12.18
C VAL A 366 25.34 2.74 -12.46
N LYS A 367 25.83 1.57 -12.03
CA LYS A 367 27.21 1.11 -12.29
C LYS A 367 27.39 0.61 -13.73
N ALA A 368 26.30 0.27 -14.40
CA ALA A 368 26.23 -0.10 -15.81
C ALA A 368 25.83 1.08 -16.73
N GLU A 369 25.86 2.31 -16.20
CA GLU A 369 25.55 3.57 -16.90
C GLU A 369 24.14 3.70 -17.51
N SER A 370 23.23 2.76 -17.24
CA SER A 370 21.83 2.77 -17.67
C SER A 370 20.98 3.55 -16.66
N TYR A 371 21.08 4.88 -16.72
CA TYR A 371 20.48 5.81 -15.76
C TYR A 371 18.95 5.88 -15.85
N GLY A 372 18.37 5.72 -17.05
CA GLY A 372 16.93 5.63 -17.28
C GLY A 372 16.33 4.36 -16.68
N ALA A 373 16.98 3.21 -16.84
CA ALA A 373 16.55 1.98 -16.19
C ALA A 373 16.70 2.08 -14.67
N ALA A 374 17.84 2.57 -14.17
CA ALA A 374 18.07 2.77 -12.74
C ALA A 374 17.00 3.68 -12.10
N PHE A 375 16.72 4.82 -12.74
CA PHE A 375 15.66 5.74 -12.33
C PHE A 375 14.30 5.05 -12.29
N GLY A 376 13.95 4.29 -13.33
CA GLY A 376 12.71 3.52 -13.39
C GLY A 376 12.58 2.51 -12.24
N GLN A 377 13.63 1.74 -11.95
CA GLN A 377 13.59 0.76 -10.86
C GLN A 377 13.48 1.42 -9.48
N ALA A 378 14.21 2.52 -9.24
CA ALA A 378 14.12 3.29 -8.00
C ALA A 378 12.75 3.98 -7.83
N ASN A 379 12.16 4.48 -8.92
CA ASN A 379 10.83 5.07 -8.88
C ASN A 379 9.75 4.00 -8.66
N SER A 380 9.82 2.85 -9.35
CA SER A 380 8.94 1.71 -9.07
C SER A 380 9.01 1.27 -7.60
N ALA A 381 10.21 1.17 -7.02
CA ALA A 381 10.37 0.91 -5.59
C ALA A 381 9.67 1.97 -4.73
N SER A 382 9.80 3.25 -5.08
CA SER A 382 9.15 4.36 -4.39
C SER A 382 7.62 4.27 -4.41
N VAL A 383 7.00 3.89 -5.54
CA VAL A 383 5.55 3.69 -5.63
C VAL A 383 5.09 2.52 -4.75
N ILE A 384 5.81 1.40 -4.78
CA ILE A 384 5.54 0.21 -3.97
C ILE A 384 5.63 0.53 -2.46
N LEU A 385 6.67 1.26 -2.04
CA LEU A 385 6.87 1.67 -0.66
C LEU A 385 5.79 2.64 -0.18
N LYS A 386 5.36 3.60 -1.02
CA LYS A 386 4.21 4.48 -0.75
C LYS A 386 2.91 3.69 -0.58
N SER A 387 2.70 2.65 -1.39
CA SER A 387 1.53 1.76 -1.26
C SER A 387 1.55 1.04 0.10
N ALA A 388 2.67 0.42 0.47
CA ALA A 388 2.83 -0.26 1.75
C ALA A 388 2.70 0.69 2.97
N LEU A 389 3.26 1.91 2.88
CA LEU A 389 3.10 2.96 3.90
C LEU A 389 1.63 3.38 4.03
N SER A 390 0.90 3.56 2.93
CA SER A 390 -0.53 3.87 2.96
C SER A 390 -1.36 2.73 3.57
N MET A 391 -0.98 1.46 3.35
CA MET A 391 -1.60 0.29 3.98
C MET A 391 -1.36 0.21 5.49
N LEU A 392 -0.27 0.78 6.00
CA LEU A 392 -0.02 0.95 7.44
C LEU A 392 -0.78 2.16 8.00
N GLN A 393 -0.77 3.31 7.32
CA GLN A 393 -1.50 4.51 7.78
C GLN A 393 -3.01 4.28 7.86
N LYS A 394 -3.61 3.66 6.83
CA LYS A 394 -5.03 3.21 6.84
C LYS A 394 -5.33 2.11 7.88
N ARG A 395 -4.32 1.65 8.61
CA ARG A 395 -4.37 0.69 9.73
C ARG A 395 -4.05 1.36 11.08
N GLY A 396 -3.72 2.65 11.11
CA GLY A 396 -3.52 3.45 12.34
C GLY A 396 -4.78 4.17 12.84
N ASP A 397 -5.75 4.45 11.97
CA ASP A 397 -6.96 5.23 12.29
C ASP A 397 -7.99 4.47 13.17
N GLY A 398 -7.66 4.26 14.44
CA GLY A 398 -8.57 3.93 15.57
C GLY A 398 -9.33 2.60 15.51
N VAL A 399 -10.22 2.44 14.53
CA VAL A 399 -11.10 1.26 14.33
C VAL A 399 -10.30 -0.03 14.09
N SER A 400 -9.09 0.12 13.58
CA SER A 400 -8.20 -0.97 13.14
C SER A 400 -7.80 -1.94 14.25
N GLU A 401 -7.51 -1.47 15.47
CA GLU A 401 -6.98 -2.33 16.54
C GLU A 401 -8.03 -3.37 16.99
N ASP A 402 -9.30 -2.97 17.09
CA ASP A 402 -10.39 -3.88 17.37
C ASP A 402 -10.67 -4.84 16.20
N VAL A 403 -10.60 -4.39 14.95
CA VAL A 403 -10.72 -5.29 13.79
C VAL A 403 -9.57 -6.30 13.74
N ALA A 404 -8.36 -5.93 14.19
CA ALA A 404 -7.24 -6.86 14.35
C ALA A 404 -7.48 -7.86 15.50
N ARG A 405 -7.94 -7.39 16.67
CA ARG A 405 -8.37 -8.27 17.79
C ARG A 405 -9.44 -9.27 17.35
N LEU A 406 -10.44 -8.81 16.59
CA LEU A 406 -11.52 -9.65 16.06
C LEU A 406 -11.00 -10.71 15.08
N ARG A 407 -10.09 -10.36 14.16
CA ARG A 407 -9.46 -11.34 13.25
C ARG A 407 -8.69 -12.42 14.01
N VAL A 408 -7.88 -12.04 15.00
CA VAL A 408 -7.14 -13.00 15.85
C VAL A 408 -8.08 -13.91 16.65
N ARG A 409 -9.28 -13.45 17.03
CA ARG A 409 -10.31 -14.30 17.66
C ARG A 409 -11.02 -15.21 16.64
N PHE A 410 -11.36 -14.69 15.47
CA PHE A 410 -11.93 -15.48 14.36
C PHE A 410 -11.03 -16.65 13.96
N ASP A 411 -9.74 -16.39 13.73
CA ASP A 411 -8.77 -17.41 13.32
C ASP A 411 -8.64 -18.51 14.39
N LYS A 412 -8.58 -18.12 15.67
CA LYS A 412 -8.54 -19.07 16.80
C LYS A 412 -9.79 -19.95 16.86
N LEU A 413 -10.98 -19.38 16.69
CA LEU A 413 -12.25 -20.12 16.69
C LEU A 413 -12.38 -21.04 15.46
N MET A 414 -11.92 -20.59 14.29
CA MET A 414 -11.87 -21.41 13.07
C MET A 414 -10.87 -22.57 13.16
N VAL A 415 -9.72 -22.38 13.81
CA VAL A 415 -8.77 -23.45 14.11
C VAL A 415 -9.36 -24.42 15.14
N TYR A 416 -9.96 -23.92 16.22
CA TYR A 416 -10.57 -24.73 17.27
C TYR A 416 -11.71 -25.61 16.74
N ALA A 417 -12.65 -25.05 15.96
CA ALA A 417 -13.71 -25.82 15.33
C ALA A 417 -13.17 -26.98 14.46
N LYS A 418 -12.08 -26.74 13.72
CA LYS A 418 -11.45 -27.76 12.87
C LYS A 418 -10.65 -28.80 13.65
N SER A 419 -9.99 -28.44 14.74
CA SER A 419 -9.28 -29.42 15.58
C SER A 419 -10.23 -30.37 16.30
N GLU A 420 -11.44 -29.92 16.59
CA GLU A 420 -12.52 -30.71 17.18
C GLU A 420 -13.36 -31.45 16.10
N GLY A 421 -12.91 -31.46 14.84
CA GLY A 421 -13.51 -32.24 13.75
C GLY A 421 -14.66 -31.60 12.98
N LEU A 422 -15.11 -30.39 13.35
CA LEU A 422 -16.27 -29.75 12.70
C LEU A 422 -15.97 -29.29 11.27
N THR A 423 -16.88 -29.61 10.34
CA THR A 423 -16.79 -29.28 8.91
C THR A 423 -18.02 -28.51 8.41
N ARG A 424 -17.92 -27.93 7.19
CA ARG A 424 -19.07 -27.28 6.53
C ARG A 424 -20.21 -28.26 6.23
N GLU A 425 -19.89 -29.53 6.04
CA GLU A 425 -20.88 -30.60 5.77
C GLU A 425 -21.55 -31.09 7.06
N SER A 426 -20.79 -31.32 8.13
CA SER A 426 -21.31 -31.84 9.40
C SER A 426 -22.02 -30.78 10.25
N ASN A 427 -21.57 -29.52 10.21
CA ASN A 427 -22.09 -28.47 11.09
C ASN A 427 -22.38 -27.14 10.33
N PRO A 428 -23.20 -27.15 9.26
CA PRO A 428 -23.38 -26.00 8.36
C PRO A 428 -23.83 -24.71 9.06
N GLU A 429 -24.65 -24.80 10.11
CA GLU A 429 -25.11 -23.63 10.87
C GLU A 429 -23.99 -22.91 11.64
N ILE A 430 -22.91 -23.61 12.01
CA ILE A 430 -21.74 -22.99 12.64
C ILE A 430 -20.91 -22.26 11.59
N PHE A 431 -20.73 -22.86 10.40
CA PHE A 431 -19.99 -22.22 9.31
C PHE A 431 -20.75 -21.06 8.66
N LYS A 432 -22.10 -21.05 8.67
CA LYS A 432 -22.89 -19.84 8.33
C LYS A 432 -22.61 -18.66 9.27
N LEU A 433 -22.41 -18.91 10.56
CA LEU A 433 -22.05 -17.86 11.51
C LEU A 433 -20.61 -17.37 11.28
N PHE A 434 -19.66 -18.25 10.97
CA PHE A 434 -18.32 -17.85 10.54
C PHE A 434 -18.36 -17.01 9.25
N ASP A 435 -19.07 -17.44 8.21
CA ASP A 435 -19.23 -16.68 6.96
C ASP A 435 -19.88 -15.29 7.19
N THR A 436 -20.73 -15.18 8.22
CA THR A 436 -21.37 -13.91 8.62
C THR A 436 -20.39 -13.02 9.38
N ALA A 437 -19.64 -13.60 10.34
CA ALA A 437 -18.60 -12.89 11.08
C ALA A 437 -17.50 -12.36 10.15
N GLU A 438 -17.03 -13.17 9.20
CA GLU A 438 -16.01 -12.76 8.22
C GLU A 438 -16.47 -11.55 7.40
N LYS A 439 -17.69 -11.58 6.85
CA LYS A 439 -18.29 -10.45 6.11
C LYS A 439 -18.37 -9.19 6.98
N MET A 440 -18.77 -9.31 8.24
CA MET A 440 -18.84 -8.16 9.15
C MET A 440 -17.46 -7.64 9.55
N ILE A 441 -16.45 -8.50 9.73
CA ILE A 441 -15.05 -8.13 10.00
C ILE A 441 -14.39 -7.44 8.80
N VAL A 442 -14.79 -7.78 7.57
CA VAL A 442 -14.37 -7.10 6.33
C VAL A 442 -15.09 -5.77 6.13
N ALA A 443 -16.35 -5.65 6.56
CA ALA A 443 -17.15 -4.43 6.45
C ALA A 443 -16.98 -3.44 7.62
N ALA A 444 -16.31 -3.82 8.70
CA ALA A 444 -16.21 -3.04 9.94
C ALA A 444 -15.44 -1.72 9.75
N LYS A 445 -16.18 -0.61 9.64
CA LYS A 445 -15.67 0.78 9.64
C LYS A 445 -16.10 1.60 10.87
N MET A 446 -16.90 1.02 11.77
CA MET A 446 -17.56 1.71 12.88
C MET A 446 -17.50 0.88 14.17
N VAL A 447 -17.50 1.55 15.32
CA VAL A 447 -17.41 0.92 16.66
C VAL A 447 -18.55 -0.07 16.90
N ASP A 448 -19.78 0.24 16.45
CA ASP A 448 -20.97 -0.61 16.67
C ASP A 448 -20.83 -2.02 16.05
N ALA A 449 -20.07 -2.14 14.95
CA ALA A 449 -19.79 -3.42 14.31
C ALA A 449 -18.96 -4.35 15.24
N VAL A 450 -18.08 -3.79 16.07
CA VAL A 450 -17.22 -4.57 16.98
C VAL A 450 -18.04 -5.28 18.06
N SER A 451 -19.09 -4.61 18.56
CA SER A 451 -20.05 -5.21 19.50
C SER A 451 -20.85 -6.34 18.84
N ALA A 452 -21.30 -6.14 17.59
CA ALA A 452 -22.04 -7.15 16.85
C ALA A 452 -21.21 -8.42 16.54
N VAL A 453 -19.96 -8.28 16.07
CA VAL A 453 -19.10 -9.44 15.79
C VAL A 453 -18.76 -10.22 17.06
N ASN A 454 -18.50 -9.54 18.20
CA ASN A 454 -18.26 -10.23 19.47
C ASN A 454 -19.47 -11.06 19.95
N LYS A 455 -20.71 -10.65 19.65
CA LYS A 455 -21.91 -11.46 19.92
C LYS A 455 -21.96 -12.71 19.05
N ILE A 456 -21.59 -12.60 17.76
CA ILE A 456 -21.50 -13.76 16.85
C ILE A 456 -20.42 -14.74 17.31
N PHE A 457 -19.28 -14.26 17.82
CA PHE A 457 -18.26 -15.13 18.41
C PHE A 457 -18.75 -15.88 19.65
N ALA A 458 -19.51 -15.24 20.53
CA ALA A 458 -20.10 -15.91 21.70
C ALA A 458 -21.10 -17.02 21.28
N GLU A 459 -21.92 -16.77 20.26
CA GLU A 459 -22.83 -17.77 19.69
C GLU A 459 -22.07 -18.95 19.07
N ILE A 460 -20.99 -18.68 18.32
CA ILE A 460 -20.09 -19.71 17.76
C ILE A 460 -19.45 -20.55 18.89
N GLU A 461 -18.92 -19.92 19.92
CA GLU A 461 -18.30 -20.59 21.09
C GLU A 461 -19.30 -21.49 21.84
N VAL A 462 -20.58 -21.11 21.92
CA VAL A 462 -21.65 -21.94 22.47
C VAL A 462 -21.98 -23.12 21.55
N ARG A 463 -22.15 -22.90 20.25
CA ARG A 463 -22.53 -23.98 19.31
C ARG A 463 -21.43 -25.02 19.11
N ILE A 464 -20.16 -24.62 19.07
CA ILE A 464 -19.03 -25.57 19.03
C ILE A 464 -19.06 -26.48 20.27
N ARG A 465 -19.25 -25.91 21.46
CA ARG A 465 -19.33 -26.67 22.73
C ARG A 465 -20.49 -27.68 22.72
N LEU A 466 -21.63 -27.33 22.14
CA LEU A 466 -22.80 -28.23 22.06
C LEU A 466 -22.55 -29.39 21.07
N ALA A 467 -21.91 -29.15 19.93
CA ALA A 467 -21.57 -30.20 18.96
C ALA A 467 -20.57 -31.22 19.55
N ILE A 468 -19.53 -30.75 20.25
CA ILE A 468 -18.57 -31.64 20.94
C ILE A 468 -19.27 -32.51 22.01
N GLN A 469 -20.38 -32.03 22.59
CA GLN A 469 -21.16 -32.77 23.57
C GLN A 469 -22.10 -33.83 22.97
N SER A 470 -22.56 -33.69 21.72
CA SER A 470 -23.30 -34.78 21.03
C SER A 470 -22.36 -35.92 20.65
N ASP A 471 -21.22 -35.59 20.03
CA ASP A 471 -20.31 -36.60 19.46
C ASP A 471 -19.71 -37.49 20.57
N ALA A 472 -19.49 -36.92 21.76
CA ALA A 472 -19.05 -37.65 22.96
C ALA A 472 -20.13 -38.54 23.60
N ALA A 473 -21.42 -38.36 23.27
CA ALA A 473 -22.50 -39.23 23.70
C ALA A 473 -22.67 -40.41 22.72
N ASP A 474 -22.68 -40.13 21.41
CA ASP A 474 -22.86 -41.16 20.38
C ASP A 474 -21.65 -42.11 20.29
N ALA A 475 -20.42 -41.59 20.37
CA ALA A 475 -19.21 -42.42 20.46
C ALA A 475 -19.17 -43.34 21.71
N LYS A 476 -20.00 -43.05 22.72
CA LYS A 476 -20.17 -43.87 23.92
C LYS A 476 -21.36 -44.83 23.83
N ALA A 477 -22.26 -44.65 22.86
CA ALA A 477 -23.36 -45.57 22.59
C ALA A 477 -22.88 -46.83 21.87
N ASP A 478 -22.05 -46.65 20.83
CA ASP A 478 -21.58 -47.72 19.95
C ASP A 478 -20.62 -48.72 20.62
N SER A 479 -20.04 -48.38 21.78
CA SER A 479 -19.19 -49.32 22.54
C SER A 479 -19.96 -50.36 23.36
N TYR A 480 -21.30 -50.33 23.38
CA TYR A 480 -22.13 -51.26 24.16
C TYR A 480 -22.59 -52.49 23.34
N ALA A 481 -21.68 -53.46 23.20
CA ALA A 481 -21.97 -54.79 22.66
C ALA A 481 -22.75 -55.66 23.67
N CYS A 482 -24.03 -55.35 23.88
CA CYS A 482 -24.90 -56.10 24.80
C CYS A 482 -25.36 -57.45 24.21
N THR A 483 -25.42 -58.48 25.04
CA THR A 483 -26.02 -59.78 24.69
C THR A 483 -27.54 -59.66 24.59
N GLN A 484 -28.16 -60.50 23.75
CA GLN A 484 -29.63 -60.60 23.64
C GLN A 484 -30.26 -61.48 24.73
N GLU A 485 -29.56 -61.66 25.87
CA GLU A 485 -30.09 -62.37 27.03
C GLU A 485 -31.23 -61.57 27.67
N TYR A 486 -32.36 -62.22 27.94
CA TYR A 486 -33.49 -61.62 28.63
C TYR A 486 -33.40 -61.89 30.14
N ALA A 487 -32.68 -61.01 30.84
CA ALA A 487 -32.47 -61.03 32.29
C ALA A 487 -32.89 -59.67 32.88
N PRO A 488 -34.21 -59.36 32.88
CA PRO A 488 -34.68 -57.99 32.97
C PRO A 488 -34.35 -57.29 34.29
N VAL A 489 -34.20 -55.97 34.21
CA VAL A 489 -33.93 -55.10 35.36
C VAL A 489 -34.83 -53.86 35.34
N CYS A 490 -35.19 -53.37 36.53
CA CYS A 490 -35.93 -52.13 36.70
C CYS A 490 -34.97 -50.97 36.98
N GLY A 491 -34.99 -49.94 36.15
CA GLY A 491 -34.27 -48.69 36.41
C GLY A 491 -34.97 -47.84 37.48
N MET A 492 -34.22 -46.99 38.19
CA MET A 492 -34.77 -46.00 39.14
C MET A 492 -35.69 -44.96 38.45
N ASN A 493 -35.63 -44.86 37.12
CA ASN A 493 -36.57 -44.09 36.30
C ASN A 493 -37.92 -44.82 36.03
N GLY A 494 -38.16 -45.97 36.65
CA GLY A 494 -39.40 -46.75 36.48
C GLY A 494 -39.52 -47.52 35.16
N LYS A 495 -38.44 -47.59 34.35
CA LYS A 495 -38.43 -48.31 33.07
C LYS A 495 -37.76 -49.69 33.20
N THR A 496 -38.40 -50.71 32.62
CA THR A 496 -37.81 -52.05 32.43
C THR A 496 -36.79 -52.04 31.29
N TYR A 497 -35.66 -52.71 31.48
CA TYR A 497 -34.64 -52.98 30.47
C TYR A 497 -34.41 -54.49 30.35
N SER A 498 -34.18 -54.99 29.13
CA SER A 498 -34.06 -56.44 28.85
C SER A 498 -32.93 -57.13 29.62
N ASN A 499 -31.85 -56.39 29.93
CA ASN A 499 -30.80 -56.79 30.85
C ASN A 499 -30.04 -55.55 31.38
N ALA A 500 -29.09 -55.79 32.29
CA ALA A 500 -28.29 -54.72 32.90
C ALA A 500 -27.36 -53.98 31.91
N CYS A 501 -26.92 -54.62 30.82
CA CYS A 501 -26.15 -53.95 29.79
C CYS A 501 -27.00 -52.94 29.02
N GLU A 502 -28.25 -53.28 28.70
CA GLU A 502 -29.20 -52.37 28.03
C GLU A 502 -29.55 -51.13 28.88
N ALA A 503 -29.64 -51.28 30.22
CA ALA A 503 -29.77 -50.14 31.12
C ALA A 503 -28.50 -49.25 31.10
N GLY A 504 -27.31 -49.86 31.01
CA GLY A 504 -26.04 -49.15 30.81
C GLY A 504 -25.98 -48.41 29.47
N ARG A 505 -26.38 -49.04 28.37
CA ARG A 505 -26.43 -48.43 27.02
C ARG A 505 -27.39 -47.24 26.98
N ALA A 506 -28.58 -47.37 27.59
CA ALA A 506 -29.52 -46.27 27.72
C ALA A 506 -29.00 -45.11 28.60
N SER A 507 -28.07 -45.38 29.51
CA SER A 507 -27.37 -44.34 30.28
C SER A 507 -26.35 -43.55 29.47
N ALA A 508 -25.82 -44.14 28.38
CA ALA A 508 -24.90 -43.47 27.47
C ALA A 508 -25.67 -42.60 26.46
N THR A 509 -26.71 -43.14 25.81
CA THR A 509 -27.51 -42.42 24.81
C THR A 509 -28.46 -41.38 25.40
N GLY A 510 -29.01 -41.61 26.60
CA GLY A 510 -30.04 -40.76 27.20
C GLY A 510 -29.54 -39.58 28.02
N GLY A 511 -28.22 -39.35 28.09
CA GLY A 511 -27.59 -38.29 28.91
C GLY A 511 -27.79 -38.40 30.44
N THR A 512 -28.60 -39.36 30.89
CA THR A 512 -29.05 -39.51 32.29
C THR A 512 -28.66 -40.90 32.78
N LYS A 513 -27.92 -40.98 33.89
CA LYS A 513 -27.46 -42.25 34.46
C LYS A 513 -28.66 -43.08 34.94
N VAL A 514 -28.89 -44.24 34.32
CA VAL A 514 -29.91 -45.21 34.73
C VAL A 514 -29.29 -46.15 35.77
N GLU A 515 -29.51 -45.85 37.05
CA GLU A 515 -29.19 -46.79 38.12
C GLU A 515 -30.28 -47.87 38.24
N ILE A 516 -29.89 -49.11 38.54
CA ILE A 516 -30.81 -50.25 38.65
C ILE A 516 -31.40 -50.28 40.06
N ALA A 517 -32.72 -50.16 40.16
CA ALA A 517 -33.45 -50.23 41.42
C ALA A 517 -33.55 -51.67 41.94
N TYR A 518 -33.85 -52.63 41.05
CA TYR A 518 -33.91 -54.07 41.37
C TYR A 518 -33.84 -54.95 40.12
N LYS A 519 -33.55 -56.24 40.32
CA LYS A 519 -33.64 -57.29 39.29
C LYS A 519 -35.10 -57.71 39.08
N GLY A 520 -35.46 -58.05 37.85
CA GLY A 520 -36.84 -58.23 37.40
C GLY A 520 -37.42 -56.94 36.80
N GLU A 521 -38.57 -57.08 36.14
CA GLU A 521 -39.26 -55.96 35.49
C GLU A 521 -39.84 -54.96 36.50
N CYS A 522 -39.98 -53.69 36.08
CA CYS A 522 -40.60 -52.66 36.92
C CYS A 522 -42.07 -52.99 37.21
N ARG A 523 -42.40 -53.14 38.50
CA ARG A 523 -43.75 -53.43 38.96
C ARG A 523 -44.65 -52.22 38.71
N SER A 524 -45.60 -52.34 37.79
CA SER A 524 -46.62 -51.33 37.55
C SER A 524 -47.46 -51.11 38.81
N LYS A 525 -47.33 -49.93 39.44
CA LYS A 525 -48.28 -49.44 40.43
C LYS A 525 -49.16 -48.36 39.81
N SER A 526 -50.46 -48.52 39.98
CA SER A 526 -51.45 -47.46 39.77
C SER A 526 -51.13 -46.24 40.63
N ALA A 527 -51.57 -45.07 40.17
CA ALA A 527 -51.25 -43.79 40.79
C ALA A 527 -51.72 -43.69 42.25
N GLU A 528 -50.92 -43.01 43.07
CA GLU A 528 -51.46 -42.22 44.17
C GLU A 528 -50.59 -40.98 44.37
N SER A 529 -51.23 -39.82 44.55
CA SER A 529 -50.58 -38.53 44.72
C SER A 529 -50.63 -38.10 46.18
N THR A 530 -49.54 -37.55 46.72
CA THR A 530 -49.67 -36.61 47.85
C THR A 530 -48.46 -35.69 47.97
N SER A 531 -48.73 -34.42 48.25
CA SER A 531 -47.76 -33.38 48.54
C SER A 531 -47.54 -33.25 50.05
N VAL A 532 -46.29 -33.10 50.48
CA VAL A 532 -45.93 -32.52 51.79
C VAL A 532 -44.74 -31.58 51.59
N GLU A 533 -44.75 -30.42 52.23
CA GLU A 533 -43.69 -29.41 52.14
C GLU A 533 -42.64 -29.52 53.27
N ARG A 534 -41.54 -28.77 53.10
CA ARG A 534 -40.55 -28.20 54.06
C ARG A 534 -40.71 -28.58 55.56
N GLN A 535 -39.63 -28.77 56.33
CA GLN A 535 -38.65 -27.71 56.63
C GLN A 535 -37.26 -28.22 57.08
N ASP A 536 -36.24 -27.41 56.73
CA ASP A 536 -35.17 -26.80 57.57
C ASP A 536 -34.53 -27.59 58.75
N SER A 537 -33.25 -27.36 59.11
CA SER A 537 -32.46 -26.12 58.95
C SER A 537 -30.93 -26.27 58.79
N SER A 538 -30.36 -25.28 58.09
CA SER A 538 -29.05 -24.62 58.31
C SER A 538 -27.77 -25.41 58.66
N ILE A 539 -26.78 -25.34 57.75
CA ILE A 539 -25.41 -24.89 58.07
C ILE A 539 -25.03 -23.75 57.10
N SER A 540 -24.15 -22.84 57.54
CA SER A 540 -23.84 -21.55 56.90
C SER A 540 -23.02 -21.62 55.61
N ALA A 541 -23.10 -20.54 54.82
CA ALA A 541 -22.29 -20.34 53.62
C ALA A 541 -20.78 -20.21 53.90
N ALA A 542 -19.98 -20.65 52.92
CA ALA A 542 -18.60 -20.19 52.70
C ALA A 542 -18.40 -20.08 51.18
N ALA A 543 -18.06 -18.89 50.67
CA ALA A 543 -17.85 -18.68 49.25
C ALA A 543 -16.47 -19.21 48.82
N THR A 544 -16.41 -20.01 47.75
CA THR A 544 -15.15 -20.55 47.23
C THR A 544 -14.43 -19.50 46.36
N GLU A 545 -13.87 -18.49 47.02
CA GLU A 545 -13.16 -17.39 46.38
C GLU A 545 -11.90 -17.89 45.64
N GLN A 546 -11.80 -17.63 44.33
CA GLN A 546 -10.69 -18.10 43.50
C GLN A 546 -9.43 -17.25 43.73
N VAL A 547 -8.65 -17.59 44.75
CA VAL A 547 -7.32 -16.99 45.00
C VAL A 547 -6.39 -17.26 43.80
N SER A 548 -6.10 -16.20 43.05
CA SER A 548 -5.17 -16.20 41.92
C SER A 548 -3.81 -15.66 42.36
N CYS A 549 -2.76 -16.48 42.28
CA CYS A 549 -1.39 -16.02 42.53
C CYS A 549 -0.89 -15.12 41.39
N ALA A 550 -0.04 -14.14 41.71
CA ALA A 550 0.64 -13.33 40.71
C ALA A 550 1.68 -14.14 39.91
N ARG A 551 2.08 -13.63 38.73
CA ARG A 551 3.16 -14.23 37.93
C ARG A 551 4.45 -14.38 38.76
N GLY A 552 5.03 -15.59 38.73
CA GLY A 552 6.24 -15.94 39.50
C GLY A 552 5.99 -16.67 40.83
N TYR A 553 4.72 -16.90 41.18
CA TYR A 553 4.32 -17.66 42.36
C TYR A 553 3.46 -18.87 41.98
N GLU A 554 3.66 -20.00 42.65
CA GLU A 554 2.89 -21.24 42.46
C GLU A 554 1.97 -21.51 43.66
N ARG A 555 0.82 -22.16 43.42
CA ARG A 555 -0.12 -22.57 44.47
C ARG A 555 0.32 -23.89 45.09
N ILE A 556 0.72 -23.85 46.37
CA ILE A 556 1.06 -25.03 47.14
C ILE A 556 -0.09 -25.34 48.11
N CYS A 557 -0.45 -26.63 48.19
CA CYS A 557 -1.39 -27.12 49.19
C CYS A 557 -0.68 -27.28 50.54
N VAL A 558 -1.10 -26.54 51.56
CA VAL A 558 -0.50 -26.57 52.90
C VAL A 558 -1.31 -27.39 53.91
N GLU A 559 -2.58 -27.67 53.62
CA GLU A 559 -3.49 -28.43 54.50
C GLU A 559 -4.45 -29.28 53.68
N LYS A 560 -4.67 -30.54 54.08
CA LYS A 560 -5.49 -31.53 53.34
C LYS A 560 -6.58 -32.13 54.21
N ASN A 561 -7.69 -32.51 53.58
CA ASN A 561 -8.81 -33.21 54.21
C ASN A 561 -9.30 -34.36 53.30
N SER A 562 -10.39 -35.03 53.68
CA SER A 562 -10.97 -36.16 52.96
C SER A 562 -11.56 -35.81 51.58
N SER A 563 -11.73 -34.53 51.24
CA SER A 563 -12.21 -34.06 49.93
C SER A 563 -11.14 -33.35 49.09
N GLY A 564 -9.89 -33.28 49.56
CA GLY A 564 -8.74 -32.80 48.79
C GLY A 564 -7.84 -31.84 49.57
N CYS A 565 -7.55 -30.68 48.98
CA CYS A 565 -6.80 -29.61 49.63
C CYS A 565 -7.75 -28.66 50.34
N ALA A 566 -7.58 -28.48 51.65
CA ALA A 566 -8.37 -27.58 52.47
C ALA A 566 -7.84 -26.14 52.46
N LYS A 567 -6.51 -25.96 52.34
CA LYS A 567 -5.85 -24.63 52.37
C LYS A 567 -4.71 -24.53 51.37
N TRP A 568 -4.71 -23.44 50.61
CA TRP A 568 -3.71 -23.12 49.57
C TRP A 568 -2.94 -21.85 49.94
N GLU A 569 -1.63 -21.83 49.64
CA GLU A 569 -0.77 -20.65 49.79
C GLU A 569 0.07 -20.43 48.52
N CYS A 570 0.36 -19.17 48.18
CA CYS A 570 1.19 -18.80 47.04
C CYS A 570 2.67 -18.70 47.47
N ARG A 571 3.58 -19.45 46.83
CA ARG A 571 5.02 -19.40 47.14
C ARG A 571 5.86 -19.00 45.91
N SER A 572 6.90 -18.20 46.12
CA SER A 572 7.79 -17.70 45.07
C SER A 572 8.63 -18.82 44.46
N ILE A 573 8.75 -18.82 43.14
CA ILE A 573 9.60 -19.79 42.41
C ILE A 573 11.06 -19.29 42.45
N GLU A 574 11.79 -19.67 43.48
CA GLU A 574 13.24 -19.42 43.56
C GLU A 574 14.01 -20.26 42.53
N LYS A 575 14.89 -19.61 41.76
CA LYS A 575 15.74 -20.30 40.78
C LYS A 575 16.95 -20.92 41.48
N THR A 576 16.88 -22.20 41.79
CA THR A 576 18.06 -23.01 42.12
C THR A 576 18.96 -23.15 40.89
N ALA A 577 20.08 -22.41 40.88
CA ALA A 577 21.13 -22.60 39.90
C ALA A 577 21.94 -23.87 40.27
N VAL A 578 22.06 -24.81 39.33
CA VAL A 578 23.00 -25.94 39.45
C VAL A 578 24.29 -25.55 38.76
N SER A 579 25.40 -25.60 39.50
CA SER A 579 26.75 -25.31 39.04
C SER A 579 27.57 -26.58 38.88
N GLU A 580 28.31 -26.72 37.78
CA GLU A 580 29.47 -27.61 37.68
C GLU A 580 30.64 -26.89 36.95
N PRO A 581 31.90 -27.35 37.12
CA PRO A 581 33.06 -26.44 37.12
C PRO A 581 33.89 -26.39 35.82
N ALA A 582 34.78 -25.38 35.75
CA ALA A 582 35.88 -25.30 34.79
C ALA A 582 37.07 -26.21 35.18
N PRO A 583 38.12 -26.32 34.34
CA PRO A 583 39.33 -25.57 34.71
C PRO A 583 40.20 -24.99 33.56
N SER A 584 40.93 -23.92 33.92
CA SER A 584 42.28 -23.51 33.50
C SER A 584 42.75 -23.50 32.02
N SER A 585 43.00 -22.26 31.58
CA SER A 585 44.01 -21.76 30.63
C SER A 585 45.42 -22.40 30.59
N THR A 586 46.02 -22.47 29.38
CA THR A 586 47.42 -22.12 28.94
C THR A 586 47.58 -22.54 27.46
N SER A 587 48.51 -22.07 26.62
CA SER A 587 49.39 -20.87 26.59
C SER A 587 49.86 -20.62 25.13
N ASP A 588 50.52 -19.49 24.89
CA ASP A 588 50.91 -18.95 23.57
C ASP A 588 51.89 -19.81 22.73
N SER A 589 51.87 -19.68 21.38
CA SER A 589 53.03 -19.16 20.59
C SER A 589 53.04 -19.47 19.07
N ASN A 590 53.47 -18.46 18.31
CA ASN A 590 54.28 -18.47 17.06
C ASN A 590 53.75 -18.98 15.70
N SER A 591 53.92 -18.08 14.71
CA SER A 591 53.93 -18.28 13.26
C SER A 591 55.29 -18.81 12.75
N ALA A 592 55.33 -19.46 11.58
CA ALA A 592 56.34 -19.22 10.52
C ALA A 592 56.06 -19.98 9.20
N SER A 593 56.53 -19.42 8.08
CA SER A 593 56.48 -19.93 6.70
C SER A 593 57.56 -20.98 6.39
N GLY A 594 57.47 -21.73 5.27
CA GLY A 594 58.70 -22.31 4.64
C GLY A 594 58.65 -23.57 3.74
N SER A 595 58.03 -23.48 2.55
CA SER A 595 58.49 -24.04 1.24
C SER A 595 59.20 -25.42 1.04
N THR A 596 58.84 -26.08 -0.09
CA THR A 596 59.66 -26.98 -0.98
C THR A 596 60.11 -28.38 -0.46
N SER A 597 59.53 -29.49 -0.97
CA SER A 597 59.95 -30.34 -2.14
C SER A 597 60.97 -31.45 -1.79
N VAL A 598 61.01 -32.69 -2.33
CA VAL A 598 60.79 -33.23 -3.71
C VAL A 598 60.21 -34.68 -3.66
N SER A 599 59.75 -35.18 -4.82
CA SER A 599 59.35 -36.54 -5.31
C SER A 599 59.89 -37.82 -4.59
N ALA A 600 59.37 -39.06 -4.82
CA ALA A 600 58.62 -39.57 -5.98
C ALA A 600 57.75 -40.85 -5.70
N SER A 601 56.99 -41.25 -6.74
CA SER A 601 56.53 -42.59 -7.18
C SER A 601 56.72 -43.83 -6.28
N ALA A 602 55.87 -44.87 -6.28
CA ALA A 602 54.51 -45.19 -6.77
C ALA A 602 54.16 -46.60 -6.17
N SER A 603 53.05 -47.32 -6.37
CA SER A 603 51.82 -47.31 -7.20
C SER A 603 50.71 -48.04 -6.36
N VAL A 604 49.51 -48.47 -6.77
CA VAL A 604 48.79 -48.75 -8.04
C VAL A 604 47.32 -48.30 -7.90
N SER A 605 46.63 -48.04 -9.01
CA SER A 605 45.23 -47.60 -9.06
C SER A 605 44.23 -48.70 -9.44
N VAL A 606 43.09 -48.77 -8.74
CA VAL A 606 41.81 -49.24 -9.28
C VAL A 606 40.76 -48.19 -8.94
N SER A 607 40.48 -47.29 -9.89
CA SER A 607 39.51 -46.20 -9.73
C SER A 607 38.16 -46.62 -10.33
N ASP A 608 37.19 -46.92 -9.47
CA ASP A 608 35.79 -47.07 -9.90
C ASP A 608 35.23 -45.67 -10.22
N SER A 609 35.28 -45.29 -11.49
CA SER A 609 34.93 -43.95 -11.95
C SER A 609 33.42 -43.77 -12.00
N MET A 610 32.84 -43.36 -10.87
CA MET A 610 31.44 -42.90 -10.80
C MET A 610 31.18 -41.89 -11.94
N PRO A 611 30.11 -42.07 -12.74
CA PRO A 611 29.90 -41.27 -13.94
C PRO A 611 29.80 -39.78 -13.63
N GLU A 612 30.54 -38.97 -14.40
CA GLU A 612 30.57 -37.52 -14.24
C GLU A 612 29.25 -36.91 -14.71
N TYR A 613 28.53 -36.25 -13.80
CA TYR A 613 27.28 -35.54 -14.07
C TYR A 613 27.51 -34.03 -14.06
N LYS A 614 26.91 -33.33 -15.01
CA LYS A 614 26.81 -31.88 -15.01
C LYS A 614 25.63 -31.45 -14.14
N GLU A 615 25.94 -30.90 -12.97
CA GLU A 615 24.93 -30.58 -11.94
C GLU A 615 24.37 -29.16 -12.06
N PHE A 616 23.05 -29.04 -11.98
CA PHE A 616 22.33 -27.77 -11.90
C PHE A 616 21.44 -27.74 -10.65
N LYS A 617 21.27 -26.55 -10.06
CA LYS A 617 20.40 -26.33 -8.89
C LYS A 617 19.39 -25.25 -9.23
N LEU A 618 18.11 -25.57 -9.12
CA LEU A 618 16.99 -24.65 -9.35
C LEU A 618 16.10 -24.62 -8.10
N GLU A 619 15.94 -23.44 -7.52
CA GLU A 619 14.83 -23.19 -6.61
C GLU A 619 13.53 -23.05 -7.41
N ALA A 620 12.41 -23.48 -6.83
CA ALA A 620 11.10 -23.38 -7.45
C ALA A 620 10.02 -22.97 -6.45
N ASP A 621 9.10 -22.13 -6.91
CA ASP A 621 7.85 -21.80 -6.23
C ASP A 621 6.70 -21.60 -7.25
N ASP A 622 5.49 -21.29 -6.79
CA ASP A 622 4.30 -21.20 -7.65
C ASP A 622 4.37 -20.07 -8.69
N SER A 623 5.36 -19.17 -8.61
CA SER A 623 5.59 -18.07 -9.56
C SER A 623 6.78 -18.29 -10.51
N GLY A 624 7.68 -19.25 -10.25
CA GLY A 624 8.86 -19.41 -11.11
C GLY A 624 9.89 -20.44 -10.68
N PHE A 625 10.88 -20.62 -11.56
CA PHE A 625 12.16 -21.26 -11.28
C PHE A 625 13.26 -20.20 -11.15
N TYR A 626 14.23 -20.44 -10.26
CA TYR A 626 15.28 -19.49 -9.92
C TYR A 626 16.65 -20.20 -9.82
N PRO A 627 17.71 -19.73 -10.53
CA PRO A 627 17.70 -18.66 -11.54
C PRO A 627 16.80 -19.00 -12.75
N SER A 628 16.52 -18.00 -13.59
CA SER A 628 15.61 -18.14 -14.74
C SER A 628 16.07 -19.29 -15.67
N PRO A 629 15.21 -20.27 -15.98
CA PRO A 629 15.64 -21.60 -16.40
C PRO A 629 15.91 -21.73 -17.92
N ALA A 630 17.09 -21.29 -18.35
CA ALA A 630 17.69 -21.67 -19.62
C ALA A 630 18.96 -22.50 -19.38
N ILE A 631 18.80 -23.79 -19.08
CA ILE A 631 19.92 -24.71 -18.84
C ILE A 631 20.59 -25.04 -20.18
N GLN A 632 21.86 -24.70 -20.32
CA GLN A 632 22.67 -24.96 -21.52
C GLN A 632 23.58 -26.17 -21.28
N VAL A 633 23.47 -27.20 -22.12
CA VAL A 633 24.23 -28.46 -22.05
C VAL A 633 24.65 -28.90 -23.45
N ALA A 634 25.74 -29.64 -23.58
CA ALA A 634 26.23 -30.17 -24.84
C ALA A 634 25.63 -31.56 -25.12
N LYS A 635 25.44 -31.89 -26.39
CA LYS A 635 24.83 -33.17 -26.78
C LYS A 635 25.64 -34.38 -26.29
N GLY A 636 24.98 -35.24 -25.52
CA GLY A 636 25.54 -36.46 -24.92
C GLY A 636 25.99 -36.32 -23.46
N GLU A 637 25.98 -35.12 -22.86
CA GLU A 637 26.30 -34.96 -21.44
C GLU A 637 25.29 -35.67 -20.53
N LYS A 638 25.77 -36.28 -19.44
CA LYS A 638 24.90 -36.71 -18.33
C LYS A 638 24.58 -35.50 -17.46
N VAL A 639 23.30 -35.24 -17.23
CA VAL A 639 22.81 -34.04 -16.55
C VAL A 639 22.05 -34.44 -15.29
N ARG A 640 22.30 -33.72 -14.20
CA ARG A 640 21.60 -33.86 -12.92
C ARG A 640 21.01 -32.52 -12.52
N ILE A 641 19.69 -32.43 -12.32
CA ILE A 641 19.02 -31.22 -11.85
C ILE A 641 18.45 -31.46 -10.46
N TYR A 642 18.89 -30.66 -9.48
CA TYR A 642 18.28 -30.55 -8.17
C TYR A 642 17.17 -29.49 -8.21
N PHE A 643 15.94 -29.90 -7.93
CA PHE A 643 14.81 -28.99 -7.73
C PHE A 643 14.58 -28.78 -6.23
N MET A 644 14.69 -27.54 -5.76
CA MET A 644 14.53 -27.14 -4.36
C MET A 644 13.22 -26.35 -4.22
N VAL A 645 12.18 -26.97 -3.65
CA VAL A 645 10.88 -26.32 -3.46
C VAL A 645 10.96 -25.38 -2.27
N ARG A 646 10.71 -24.08 -2.48
CA ARG A 646 10.84 -23.06 -1.43
C ARG A 646 9.86 -23.28 -0.27
N THR A 647 10.22 -22.79 0.91
CA THR A 647 9.35 -22.78 2.10
C THR A 647 8.22 -21.75 2.01
N THR A 648 8.31 -20.81 1.07
CA THR A 648 7.35 -19.72 0.82
C THR A 648 6.89 -19.73 -0.63
N ASN A 649 5.73 -19.12 -0.89
CA ASN A 649 5.08 -19.04 -2.21
C ASN A 649 4.76 -20.39 -2.89
N VAL A 650 4.56 -21.45 -2.11
CA VAL A 650 4.13 -22.77 -2.60
C VAL A 650 2.83 -23.17 -1.89
N TYR A 651 1.73 -23.20 -2.64
CA TYR A 651 0.41 -23.62 -2.15
C TYR A 651 0.18 -25.14 -2.41
N TYR A 652 -1.01 -25.65 -2.07
CA TYR A 652 -1.45 -27.04 -2.32
C TYR A 652 -0.45 -28.14 -1.87
N ALA A 653 0.26 -27.85 -0.78
CA ALA A 653 1.22 -28.73 -0.10
C ALA A 653 2.44 -29.18 -0.93
N GLY A 654 2.75 -28.53 -2.06
CA GLY A 654 3.98 -28.80 -2.81
C GLY A 654 3.91 -28.54 -4.31
N LEU A 655 5.00 -28.89 -4.99
CA LEU A 655 5.12 -28.93 -6.44
C LEU A 655 5.45 -30.34 -6.93
N ASP A 656 5.04 -30.68 -8.15
CA ASP A 656 5.65 -31.78 -8.91
C ASP A 656 6.17 -31.29 -10.27
N PHE A 657 7.29 -31.86 -10.73
CA PHE A 657 8.00 -31.44 -11.93
C PHE A 657 7.85 -32.50 -13.03
N ARG A 658 7.51 -32.05 -14.25
CA ARG A 658 7.20 -32.93 -15.39
C ARG A 658 7.93 -32.44 -16.64
N SER A 659 8.42 -33.38 -17.44
CA SER A 659 8.99 -33.15 -18.77
C SER A 659 8.80 -34.40 -19.65
N VAL A 660 9.32 -34.38 -20.87
CA VAL A 660 9.39 -35.60 -21.71
C VAL A 660 10.44 -36.62 -21.24
N LYS A 661 11.37 -36.23 -20.34
CA LYS A 661 12.44 -37.09 -19.83
C LYS A 661 12.20 -37.57 -18.39
N PHE A 662 11.39 -36.87 -17.59
CA PHE A 662 11.15 -37.20 -16.18
C PHE A 662 9.77 -36.74 -15.68
N LYS A 663 9.28 -37.41 -14.63
CA LYS A 663 8.17 -36.93 -13.78
C LYS A 663 8.50 -37.23 -12.32
N THR A 664 8.33 -36.25 -11.43
CA THR A 664 8.57 -36.41 -9.99
C THR A 664 7.28 -36.73 -9.24
N GLU A 665 7.41 -37.14 -7.98
CA GLU A 665 6.32 -37.08 -7.01
C GLU A 665 6.13 -35.65 -6.46
N GLN A 666 5.17 -35.48 -5.54
CA GLN A 666 4.92 -34.25 -4.80
C GLN A 666 6.05 -33.93 -3.82
N ILE A 667 6.69 -32.78 -4.01
CA ILE A 667 7.80 -32.29 -3.19
C ILE A 667 7.29 -31.14 -2.33
N LYS A 668 7.46 -31.27 -1.01
CA LYS A 668 6.89 -30.37 -0.01
C LYS A 668 7.69 -29.05 0.09
N PRO A 669 7.06 -27.95 0.55
CA PRO A 669 7.77 -26.71 0.83
C PRO A 669 8.97 -26.92 1.77
N GLY A 670 10.16 -26.47 1.37
CA GLY A 670 11.41 -26.65 2.10
C GLY A 670 12.14 -27.99 1.86
N THR A 671 11.63 -28.85 0.96
CA THR A 671 12.32 -30.09 0.55
C THR A 671 12.81 -30.02 -0.90
N SER A 672 13.65 -30.97 -1.30
CA SER A 672 14.19 -31.04 -2.66
C SER A 672 14.05 -32.44 -3.27
N THR A 673 14.21 -32.51 -4.58
CA THR A 673 14.39 -33.75 -5.33
C THR A 673 15.53 -33.61 -6.33
N VAL A 674 15.90 -34.71 -6.96
CA VAL A 674 16.91 -34.77 -8.02
C VAL A 674 16.35 -35.56 -9.21
N VAL A 675 16.60 -35.07 -10.42
CA VAL A 675 16.32 -35.79 -11.67
C VAL A 675 17.60 -35.93 -12.48
N GLU A 676 17.73 -37.05 -13.18
CA GLU A 676 18.89 -37.38 -14.01
C GLU A 676 18.46 -37.78 -15.41
N PHE A 677 19.20 -37.34 -16.44
CA PHE A 677 18.98 -37.69 -17.83
C PHE A 677 20.27 -37.53 -18.65
N THR A 678 20.24 -37.95 -19.92
CA THR A 678 21.31 -37.66 -20.89
C THR A 678 20.81 -36.61 -21.87
N ALA A 679 21.63 -35.61 -22.20
CA ALA A 679 21.30 -34.50 -23.07
C ALA A 679 21.28 -34.90 -24.56
N ASP A 680 20.21 -35.55 -25.00
CA ASP A 680 20.03 -36.03 -26.39
C ASP A 680 19.34 -35.01 -27.30
N GLU A 681 18.34 -34.29 -26.78
CA GLU A 681 17.55 -33.27 -27.47
C GLU A 681 17.14 -32.11 -26.54
N SER A 682 16.83 -30.94 -27.09
CA SER A 682 16.32 -29.80 -26.32
C SER A 682 14.86 -30.03 -25.90
N PHE A 683 14.53 -29.84 -24.63
CA PHE A 683 13.18 -30.06 -24.11
C PHE A 683 12.76 -29.06 -23.04
N GLU A 684 11.46 -28.97 -22.79
CA GLU A 684 10.86 -28.14 -21.74
C GLU A 684 10.41 -28.98 -20.54
N PHE A 685 10.53 -28.40 -19.35
CA PHE A 685 10.08 -28.97 -18.09
C PHE A 685 9.23 -27.95 -17.35
N SER A 686 8.21 -28.42 -16.63
CA SER A 686 7.21 -27.57 -15.99
C SER A 686 6.91 -28.01 -14.57
N SER A 687 6.62 -27.04 -13.71
CA SER A 687 6.13 -27.25 -12.34
C SER A 687 4.60 -27.18 -12.30
N TYR A 688 3.99 -28.03 -11.47
CA TYR A 688 2.54 -28.14 -11.32
C TYR A 688 2.15 -28.23 -9.84
N TRP A 689 0.91 -27.86 -9.52
CA TRP A 689 0.27 -28.27 -8.27
C TRP A 689 -0.11 -29.76 -8.35
N PRO A 690 0.37 -30.64 -7.46
CA PRO A 690 0.20 -32.09 -7.60
C PRO A 690 -1.27 -32.54 -7.66
N SER A 691 -2.10 -32.07 -6.74
CA SER A 691 -3.50 -32.52 -6.59
C SER A 691 -4.45 -32.02 -7.69
N SER A 692 -4.08 -30.94 -8.40
CA SER A 692 -4.95 -30.29 -9.41
C SER A 692 -4.35 -30.24 -10.81
N SER A 693 -3.07 -30.60 -10.96
CA SER A 693 -2.29 -30.51 -12.21
C SER A 693 -2.35 -29.13 -12.90
N VAL A 694 -2.54 -28.06 -12.13
CA VAL A 694 -2.48 -26.68 -12.63
C VAL A 694 -1.01 -26.29 -12.82
N LEU A 695 -0.65 -25.91 -14.04
CA LEU A 695 0.67 -25.40 -14.41
C LEU A 695 1.05 -24.17 -13.57
N LYS A 696 2.30 -24.12 -13.09
CA LYS A 696 2.89 -22.98 -12.36
C LYS A 696 3.88 -22.23 -13.23
N SER A 697 4.94 -22.91 -13.68
CA SER A 697 6.02 -22.33 -14.49
C SER A 697 6.60 -23.36 -15.46
N THR A 698 7.34 -22.88 -16.45
CA THR A 698 8.05 -23.69 -17.45
C THR A 698 9.48 -23.21 -17.58
N GLY A 699 10.42 -24.14 -17.67
CA GLY A 699 11.82 -23.91 -17.98
C GLY A 699 12.31 -24.82 -19.10
N LYS A 700 13.52 -24.56 -19.59
CA LYS A 700 14.05 -25.23 -20.79
C LYS A 700 15.46 -25.76 -20.58
N VAL A 701 15.68 -26.98 -21.06
CA VAL A 701 17.00 -27.54 -21.33
C VAL A 701 17.27 -27.34 -22.82
N VAL A 702 18.33 -26.60 -23.12
CA VAL A 702 18.82 -26.35 -24.47
C VAL A 702 20.09 -27.18 -24.66
N VAL A 703 20.01 -28.11 -25.60
CA VAL A 703 21.13 -28.96 -26.03
C VAL A 703 21.81 -28.29 -27.23
N GLN A 704 23.12 -28.05 -27.09
CA GLN A 704 24.03 -27.51 -28.10
C GLN A 704 24.78 -28.64 -28.82
#